data_AF-A0ABD2YH54-F1
#
_entry.id   AF-A0ABD2YH54-F1
#
_cell.length_a   1.000
_cell.length_b   1.000
_cell.length_c   1.000
_cell.angle_alpha   90.00
_cell.angle_beta   90.00
_cell.angle_gamma   90.00
#
_symmetry.space_group_name_H-M   'P 1'
#
loop_
_entity.id
_entity.type
_entity.pdbx_description
1 polymer ?
#
loop_
_entity_poly.entity_id
_entity_poly.type
_entity_poly.pdbx_seq_one_letter_code
_entity_poly.pdbx_strand_id
1 'polypeptide(L)'
;MNNVTIDVDLTKLYDEISCHAETIYRFNGVWEGPNPLTPIVPLFLVQLTVAVLATRLLIIVLKPFNQPPFVAEILSGIILGPSGFGRYALFKNVLFPKYYLPVLEPMAHYALVYYAFLMGLRMDIRAISRTGTQARHVAIFGVFIPMVIGSSSYFIVYDYKDKISSSAEKLGAFFWGSALTVTGFSVLSKILDKQKILHTEIGKIAVASALLSDIASWFFLALGLAITGNKGNIIWVLLSTCAVILVCAFYVRPALNWIIRKNPEGQGYSEYYICSIITGVSLLGVITDALGTHPMIGAFVFGLIIPNDVLESVLVDRLGDFVQGIFMPVFYIVCGLRADLDEIGGEAWIKTATVIILAFAAKIVSTYTVSILHDLPPREAVAVGILTNTKSTISMVILEIGLTQKALTSKTFSIMIVAILVMTMIVTPATILYRPSRNLTPYKRRTIQKAKSDEEFRILACIFDTRNIPAIINLLEVSNSTQRSPINVFALHLVELIGRASTMLVVHSSHASGLRNPSHLEAQTSQILNAFDNYKLQSESVNAQVLTASSAYATMDEDICSIAKDKRAAFIILPFHKQQTPNGDMEDINPLIRNVNESVMANAPCSVGILIARGLSNLENHARKIAMLFFGGPDDREALAYAWRMAEHPDTSLTVVRFIPGQEEAEEAAEWDDPLDFAERDQVTFEIDSQSNKLLDDDLLNKFKISTINDSSIMYSELRLTDEEEAANAIKEMDGDNYNFYIVGKGRGLISPLTTGLADWCDCPELGPIGDLLVTSEFESAFSVLVVQQYLKPSTSRDGSMRSAYYDPMSERQEMEFKPSDSESETFEPFASFRRRDHSPLNIR
;
A
#
# COMPACT_ATOMS: atom_id res chain seq x y z
N MET A 1 -27.28 -58.60 12.25
CA MET A 1 -25.84 -58.94 12.41
C MET A 1 -25.59 -60.24 11.65
N ASN A 2 -25.15 -60.15 10.38
CA ASN A 2 -24.57 -61.29 9.69
C ASN A 2 -23.05 -61.12 9.83
N ASN A 3 -22.42 -61.97 10.64
CA ASN A 3 -20.96 -62.01 10.75
C ASN A 3 -20.41 -62.61 9.45
N VAL A 4 -19.96 -61.75 8.54
CA VAL A 4 -19.10 -62.16 7.44
C VAL A 4 -17.69 -62.30 8.00
N THR A 5 -17.30 -63.53 8.31
CA THR A 5 -15.91 -63.88 8.61
C THR A 5 -15.17 -63.99 7.29
N ILE A 6 -14.33 -62.99 6.99
CA ILE A 6 -13.37 -63.04 5.88
C ILE A 6 -12.10 -63.69 6.44
N ASP A 7 -11.77 -64.89 5.98
CA ASP A 7 -10.45 -65.48 6.23
C ASP A 7 -9.41 -64.70 5.42
N VAL A 8 -8.68 -63.81 6.10
CA VAL A 8 -7.54 -63.10 5.54
C VAL A 8 -6.29 -63.94 5.84
N ASP A 9 -5.59 -64.37 4.79
CA ASP A 9 -4.32 -65.09 4.91
C ASP A 9 -3.21 -64.14 5.40
N LEU A 10 -3.09 -64.05 6.72
CA LEU A 10 -2.18 -63.15 7.45
C LEU A 10 -0.70 -63.38 7.13
N THR A 11 -0.34 -64.51 6.50
CA THR A 11 1.05 -64.85 6.17
C THR A 11 1.61 -64.08 4.96
N LYS A 12 0.75 -63.43 4.17
CA LYS A 12 1.15 -62.63 3.00
C LYS A 12 1.20 -61.11 3.24
N LEU A 13 0.75 -60.63 4.39
CA LEU A 13 0.69 -59.21 4.74
C LEU A 13 1.88 -58.85 5.63
N TYR A 14 2.86 -58.16 5.07
CA TYR A 14 4.01 -57.60 5.82
C TYR A 14 3.68 -56.28 6.54
N ASP A 15 2.40 -55.87 6.60
CA ASP A 15 1.95 -54.58 7.14
C ASP A 15 0.98 -54.72 8.34
N GLU A 16 0.97 -53.70 9.21
CA GLU A 16 0.08 -53.55 10.36
C GLU A 16 -1.40 -53.48 9.92
N ILE A 17 -2.25 -54.40 10.38
CA ILE A 17 -3.70 -54.40 10.09
C ILE A 17 -4.43 -53.59 11.17
N SER A 18 -4.97 -52.43 10.78
CA SER A 18 -5.83 -51.60 11.63
C SER A 18 -7.29 -51.76 11.22
N CYS A 19 -8.08 -52.54 11.96
CA CYS A 19 -9.54 -52.64 11.76
C CYS A 19 -10.27 -51.58 12.57
N HIS A 20 -10.98 -50.64 11.93
CA HIS A 20 -11.81 -49.63 12.60
C HIS A 20 -13.21 -49.58 11.99
N ALA A 21 -14.23 -49.38 12.83
CA ALA A 21 -15.62 -49.27 12.37
C ALA A 21 -15.86 -47.88 11.78
N GLU A 22 -16.12 -47.84 10.47
CA GLU A 22 -16.35 -46.60 9.73
C GLU A 22 -17.77 -46.09 10.00
N THR A 23 -17.92 -45.24 11.02
CA THR A 23 -19.19 -44.56 11.31
C THR A 23 -19.12 -43.11 10.84
N ILE A 24 -19.93 -42.75 9.84
CA ILE A 24 -19.95 -41.38 9.30
C ILE A 24 -20.64 -40.43 10.29
N TYR A 25 -21.77 -40.89 10.85
CA TYR A 25 -22.59 -40.16 11.83
C TYR A 25 -23.00 -41.08 12.98
N ARG A 26 -23.40 -40.47 14.10
CA ARG A 26 -24.09 -41.18 15.19
C ARG A 26 -25.60 -41.23 14.94
N PHE A 27 -26.21 -42.32 15.38
CA PHE A 27 -27.67 -42.48 15.41
C PHE A 27 -28.23 -42.39 16.84
N ASN A 28 -27.47 -42.86 17.83
CA ASN A 28 -27.83 -42.78 19.25
C ASN A 28 -26.97 -41.68 19.90
N GLY A 29 -27.58 -40.72 20.58
CA GLY A 29 -26.92 -39.52 21.13
C GLY A 29 -25.80 -39.80 22.15
N VAL A 30 -25.34 -38.75 22.85
CA VAL A 30 -24.27 -38.85 23.88
C VAL A 30 -24.55 -39.92 24.96
N TRP A 31 -25.82 -40.23 25.20
CA TRP A 31 -26.28 -41.11 26.27
C TRP A 31 -26.23 -42.62 25.94
N GLU A 32 -26.13 -42.99 24.66
CA GLU A 32 -26.30 -44.39 24.21
C GLU A 32 -25.25 -44.83 23.16
N GLY A 33 -24.18 -44.05 22.95
CA GLY A 33 -23.16 -44.33 21.92
C GLY A 33 -21.71 -44.11 22.39
N PRO A 34 -20.72 -44.57 21.60
CA PRO A 34 -19.29 -44.35 21.89
C PRO A 34 -18.92 -42.85 21.90
N ASN A 35 -17.71 -42.49 22.33
CA ASN A 35 -17.25 -41.10 22.51
C ASN A 35 -17.64 -40.15 21.36
N PRO A 36 -18.12 -38.90 21.60
CA PRO A 36 -18.53 -37.86 20.61
C PRO A 36 -17.64 -37.74 19.36
N LEU A 37 -16.37 -38.06 19.48
CA LEU A 37 -15.34 -37.90 18.46
C LEU A 37 -14.96 -39.21 17.71
N THR A 38 -15.68 -40.32 17.92
CA THR A 38 -15.46 -41.55 17.13
C THR A 38 -15.93 -41.44 15.66
N PRO A 39 -17.09 -40.82 15.34
CA PRO A 39 -17.52 -40.69 13.96
C PRO A 39 -16.70 -39.67 13.18
N ILE A 40 -16.61 -39.89 11.88
CA ILE A 40 -15.73 -39.16 10.98
C ILE A 40 -16.07 -37.67 10.91
N VAL A 41 -17.34 -37.33 10.65
CA VAL A 41 -17.74 -35.94 10.43
C VAL A 41 -17.57 -35.05 11.66
N PRO A 42 -18.05 -35.43 12.87
CA PRO A 42 -17.82 -34.65 14.08
C PRO A 42 -16.34 -34.46 14.40
N LEU A 43 -15.50 -35.49 14.23
CA LEU A 43 -14.07 -35.39 14.46
C LEU A 43 -13.42 -34.39 13.49
N PHE A 44 -13.76 -34.45 12.20
CA PHE A 44 -13.28 -33.47 11.22
C PHE A 44 -13.65 -32.04 11.58
N LEU A 45 -14.91 -31.81 11.97
CA LEU A 45 -15.39 -30.47 12.34
C LEU A 45 -14.63 -29.93 13.54
N VAL A 46 -14.33 -30.78 14.53
CA VAL A 46 -13.51 -30.39 15.69
C VAL A 46 -12.06 -30.13 15.29
N GLN A 47 -11.45 -31.00 14.47
CA GLN A 47 -10.09 -30.78 13.95
C GLN A 47 -9.99 -29.47 13.16
N LEU A 48 -10.95 -29.21 12.27
CA LEU A 48 -11.05 -27.96 11.50
C LEU A 48 -11.19 -26.75 12.43
N THR A 49 -12.07 -26.84 13.43
CA THR A 49 -12.27 -25.77 14.41
C THR A 49 -10.99 -25.48 15.19
N VAL A 50 -10.31 -26.53 15.68
CA VAL A 50 -9.03 -26.39 16.38
C VAL A 50 -7.96 -25.80 15.46
N ALA A 51 -7.90 -26.20 14.19
CA ALA A 51 -6.99 -25.67 13.19
C ALA A 51 -7.16 -24.16 12.99
N VAL A 52 -8.40 -23.75 12.74
CA VAL A 52 -8.74 -22.35 12.48
C VAL A 52 -8.50 -21.53 13.74
N LEU A 53 -8.93 -21.99 14.92
CA LEU A 53 -8.72 -21.28 16.18
C LEU A 53 -7.23 -21.12 16.50
N ALA A 54 -6.43 -22.18 16.40
CA ALA A 54 -4.99 -22.12 16.65
C ALA A 54 -4.29 -21.12 15.71
N THR A 55 -4.61 -21.17 14.42
CA THR A 55 -4.05 -20.23 13.43
C THR A 55 -4.48 -18.79 13.72
N ARG A 56 -5.75 -18.54 14.04
CA ARG A 56 -6.27 -17.19 14.37
C ARG A 56 -5.64 -16.63 15.64
N LEU A 57 -5.50 -17.44 16.68
CA LEU A 57 -4.82 -17.04 17.92
C LEU A 57 -3.36 -16.67 17.64
N LEU A 58 -2.64 -17.46 16.86
CA LEU A 58 -1.26 -17.14 16.49
C LEU A 58 -1.14 -15.89 15.63
N ILE A 59 -2.09 -15.61 14.73
CA ILE A 59 -2.12 -14.35 13.99
C ILE A 59 -2.26 -13.15 14.93
N ILE A 60 -3.09 -13.27 15.98
CA ILE A 60 -3.26 -12.21 16.99
C ILE A 60 -1.96 -12.02 17.79
N VAL A 61 -1.34 -13.11 18.23
CA VAL A 61 -0.07 -13.08 18.99
C VAL A 61 1.08 -12.53 18.14
N LEU A 62 1.11 -12.84 16.84
CA LEU A 62 2.16 -12.41 15.91
C LEU A 62 1.89 -11.04 15.27
N LYS A 63 0.71 -10.44 15.48
CA LYS A 63 0.34 -9.10 15.02
C LYS A 63 1.36 -8.01 15.37
N PRO A 64 1.87 -7.89 16.63
CA PRO A 64 2.87 -6.87 16.97
C PRO A 64 4.21 -7.04 16.23
N PHE A 65 4.53 -8.25 15.78
CA PHE A 65 5.74 -8.55 15.02
C PHE A 65 5.57 -8.36 13.50
N ASN A 66 4.40 -7.90 13.05
CA ASN A 66 4.04 -7.72 11.64
C ASN A 66 4.20 -8.97 10.76
N GLN A 67 4.19 -10.17 11.35
CA GLN A 67 4.43 -11.41 10.60
C GLN A 67 3.27 -11.75 9.65
N PRO A 68 3.54 -12.34 8.49
CA PRO A 68 2.50 -12.75 7.54
C PRO A 68 1.71 -13.96 8.08
N PRO A 69 0.43 -14.14 7.68
CA PRO A 69 -0.38 -15.28 8.10
C PRO A 69 0.26 -16.64 7.83
N PHE A 70 1.04 -16.76 6.75
CA PHE A 70 1.79 -17.95 6.38
C PHE A 70 2.66 -18.51 7.51
N VAL A 71 3.30 -17.64 8.30
CA VAL A 71 4.10 -18.04 9.47
C VAL A 71 3.20 -18.65 10.55
N ALA A 72 2.08 -17.99 10.85
CA ALA A 72 1.13 -18.44 11.87
C ALA A 72 0.51 -19.80 11.50
N GLU A 73 0.24 -20.02 10.22
CA GLU A 73 -0.28 -21.28 9.68
C GLU A 73 0.70 -22.44 9.87
N ILE A 74 1.98 -22.26 9.49
CA ILE A 74 3.02 -23.28 9.72
C ILE A 74 3.21 -23.55 11.21
N LEU A 75 3.32 -22.49 12.02
CA LEU A 75 3.55 -22.61 13.45
C LEU A 75 2.37 -23.29 14.16
N SER A 76 1.14 -23.01 13.73
CA SER A 76 -0.09 -23.69 14.18
C SER A 76 0.01 -25.20 13.94
N GLY A 77 0.41 -25.59 12.72
CA GLY A 77 0.63 -27.00 12.38
C GLY A 77 1.67 -27.67 13.27
N ILE A 78 2.83 -27.05 13.48
CA ILE A 78 3.90 -27.59 14.33
C ILE A 78 3.43 -27.73 15.79
N ILE A 79 2.72 -26.74 16.31
CA ILE A 79 2.20 -26.73 17.69
C ILE A 79 1.14 -27.82 17.88
N LEU A 80 0.27 -28.05 16.90
CA LEU A 80 -0.74 -29.12 16.97
C LEU A 80 -0.13 -30.51 16.65
N GLY A 81 1.00 -30.54 15.97
CA GLY A 81 1.76 -31.72 15.59
C GLY A 81 2.47 -32.44 16.76
N PRO A 82 3.21 -33.52 16.47
CA PRO A 82 3.93 -34.32 17.48
C PRO A 82 5.00 -33.51 18.21
N SER A 83 5.44 -32.38 17.65
CA SER A 83 6.42 -31.48 18.28
C SER A 83 5.85 -30.60 19.40
N GLY A 84 4.52 -30.48 19.50
CA GLY A 84 3.84 -29.64 20.48
C GLY A 84 2.79 -30.41 21.30
N PHE A 85 1.51 -30.08 21.13
CA PHE A 85 0.41 -30.75 21.82
C PHE A 85 0.25 -32.22 21.42
N GLY A 86 0.69 -32.60 20.21
CA GLY A 86 0.72 -34.00 19.77
C GLY A 86 1.67 -34.90 20.55
N ARG A 87 2.52 -34.36 21.44
CA ARG A 87 3.31 -35.14 22.42
C ARG A 87 2.41 -35.83 23.45
N TYR A 88 1.29 -35.20 23.82
CA TYR A 88 0.38 -35.75 24.79
C TYR A 88 -0.46 -36.85 24.13
N ALA A 89 -0.28 -38.09 24.58
CA ALA A 89 -0.95 -39.27 24.02
C ALA A 89 -2.49 -39.13 24.00
N LEU A 90 -3.08 -38.47 25.00
CA LEU A 90 -4.52 -38.17 25.01
C LEU A 90 -4.93 -37.26 23.86
N PHE A 91 -4.20 -36.16 23.64
CA PHE A 91 -4.50 -35.22 22.56
C PHE A 91 -4.33 -35.88 21.18
N LYS A 92 -3.21 -36.60 20.99
CA LYS A 92 -2.92 -37.34 19.75
C LYS A 92 -3.97 -38.40 19.45
N ASN A 93 -4.32 -39.24 20.42
CA ASN A 93 -5.24 -40.36 20.18
C ASN A 93 -6.70 -39.93 20.07
N VAL A 94 -7.10 -38.84 20.73
CA VAL A 94 -8.47 -38.33 20.69
C VAL A 94 -8.69 -37.42 19.48
N LEU A 95 -7.79 -36.49 19.20
CA LEU A 95 -7.98 -35.46 18.19
C LEU A 95 -7.33 -35.79 16.84
N PHE A 96 -6.17 -36.44 16.81
CA PHE A 96 -5.46 -36.79 15.56
C PHE A 96 -5.07 -38.27 15.51
N PRO A 97 -6.03 -39.19 15.59
CA PRO A 97 -5.71 -40.61 15.55
C PRO A 97 -5.21 -41.02 14.16
N LYS A 98 -4.25 -41.95 14.11
CA LYS A 98 -3.60 -42.39 12.85
C LYS A 98 -4.60 -42.89 11.80
N TYR A 99 -5.69 -43.55 12.22
CA TYR A 99 -6.71 -44.08 11.32
C TYR A 99 -7.49 -43.00 10.56
N TYR A 100 -7.38 -41.73 10.95
CA TYR A 100 -8.11 -40.62 10.36
C TYR A 100 -7.31 -39.83 9.31
N LEU A 101 -6.00 -40.05 9.23
CA LEU A 101 -5.14 -39.41 8.21
C LEU A 101 -5.65 -39.61 6.77
N PRO A 102 -6.19 -40.79 6.37
CA PRO A 102 -6.75 -40.98 5.03
C PRO A 102 -7.96 -40.09 4.70
N VAL A 103 -8.61 -39.45 5.68
CA VAL A 103 -9.69 -38.47 5.44
C VAL A 103 -9.14 -37.04 5.46
N LEU A 104 -8.20 -36.76 6.37
CA LEU A 104 -7.61 -35.43 6.52
C LEU A 104 -6.73 -35.04 5.32
N GLU A 105 -5.97 -35.98 4.77
CA GLU A 105 -5.04 -35.74 3.66
C GLU A 105 -5.74 -35.36 2.35
N PRO A 106 -6.81 -36.05 1.89
CA PRO A 106 -7.58 -35.61 0.73
C PRO A 106 -8.17 -34.21 0.89
N MET A 107 -8.66 -33.86 2.09
CA MET A 107 -9.21 -32.53 2.37
C MET A 107 -8.11 -31.44 2.29
N ALA A 108 -6.91 -31.73 2.80
CA ALA A 108 -5.75 -30.85 2.65
C ALA A 108 -5.36 -30.65 1.18
N HIS A 109 -5.34 -31.72 0.37
CA HIS A 109 -5.00 -31.62 -1.05
C HIS A 109 -6.10 -30.90 -1.85
N TYR A 110 -7.36 -31.08 -1.47
CA TYR A 110 -8.48 -30.33 -2.04
C TYR A 110 -8.34 -28.82 -1.74
N ALA A 111 -7.94 -28.45 -0.51
CA ALA A 111 -7.60 -27.07 -0.17
C ALA A 111 -6.49 -26.50 -1.05
N LEU A 112 -5.41 -27.28 -1.26
CA LEU A 112 -4.28 -26.91 -2.12
C LEU A 112 -4.69 -26.67 -3.57
N VAL A 113 -5.62 -27.46 -4.11
CA VAL A 113 -6.14 -27.31 -5.48
C VAL A 113 -6.81 -25.93 -5.64
N TYR A 114 -7.70 -25.53 -4.73
CA TYR A 114 -8.32 -24.20 -4.81
C TYR A 114 -7.34 -23.07 -4.49
N TYR A 115 -6.40 -23.30 -3.59
CA TYR A 115 -5.34 -22.33 -3.34
C TYR A 115 -4.48 -22.10 -4.60
N ALA A 116 -4.10 -23.18 -5.30
CA ALA A 116 -3.37 -23.12 -6.56
C ALA A 116 -4.16 -22.35 -7.63
N PHE A 117 -5.47 -22.61 -7.73
CA PHE A 117 -6.37 -21.84 -8.59
C PHE A 117 -6.34 -20.35 -8.26
N LEU A 118 -6.54 -19.96 -6.99
CA LEU A 118 -6.49 -18.55 -6.56
C LEU A 118 -5.12 -17.90 -6.79
N MET A 119 -4.02 -18.66 -6.68
CA MET A 119 -2.68 -18.17 -7.03
C MET A 119 -2.55 -17.92 -8.53
N GLY A 120 -3.11 -18.80 -9.36
CA GLY A 120 -3.17 -18.61 -10.81
C GLY A 120 -3.98 -17.38 -11.20
N LEU A 121 -5.10 -17.12 -10.52
CA LEU A 121 -5.92 -15.91 -10.74
C LEU A 121 -5.11 -14.63 -10.49
N ARG A 122 -4.42 -14.56 -9.35
CA ARG A 122 -3.68 -13.36 -8.93
C ARG A 122 -2.41 -13.09 -9.75
N MET A 123 -2.03 -14.01 -10.64
CA MET A 123 -0.82 -13.86 -11.45
C MET A 123 -1.13 -13.17 -12.77
N ASP A 124 -0.73 -11.90 -12.89
CA ASP A 124 -0.81 -11.18 -14.16
C ASP A 124 0.35 -11.56 -15.09
N ILE A 125 0.05 -12.39 -16.10
CA ILE A 125 1.01 -12.78 -17.14
C ILE A 125 1.48 -11.56 -17.95
N ARG A 126 0.67 -10.50 -18.07
CA ARG A 126 1.04 -9.28 -18.80
C ARG A 126 2.05 -8.45 -18.02
N ALA A 127 2.03 -8.48 -16.69
CA ALA A 127 3.05 -7.84 -15.86
C ALA A 127 4.44 -8.48 -16.06
N ILE A 128 4.49 -9.79 -16.34
CA ILE A 128 5.75 -10.50 -16.63
C ILE A 128 6.45 -9.94 -17.87
N SER A 129 5.71 -9.73 -18.96
CA SER A 129 6.30 -9.25 -20.22
C SER A 129 6.79 -7.80 -20.12
N ARG A 130 6.22 -7.02 -19.20
CA ARG A 130 6.62 -5.65 -18.88
C ARG A 130 7.71 -5.55 -17.80
N THR A 131 8.18 -6.69 -17.29
CA THR A 131 9.18 -6.73 -16.22
C THR A 131 10.53 -6.20 -16.71
N GLY A 132 11.14 -5.31 -15.94
CA GLY A 132 12.45 -4.75 -16.24
C GLY A 132 13.55 -5.81 -16.32
N THR A 133 14.59 -5.53 -17.12
CA THR A 133 15.71 -6.46 -17.33
C THR A 133 16.42 -6.84 -16.03
N GLN A 134 16.50 -5.91 -15.07
CA GLN A 134 17.06 -6.13 -13.73
C GLN A 134 16.31 -7.24 -12.97
N ALA A 135 14.98 -7.11 -12.82
CA ALA A 135 14.16 -8.08 -12.09
C ALA A 135 14.20 -9.48 -12.72
N ARG A 136 14.30 -9.56 -14.05
CA ARG A 136 14.47 -10.83 -14.77
C ARG A 136 15.80 -11.52 -14.41
N HIS A 137 16.92 -10.80 -14.40
CA HIS A 137 18.20 -11.38 -13.98
C HIS A 137 18.19 -11.76 -12.49
N VAL A 138 17.59 -10.93 -11.62
CA VAL A 138 17.38 -11.28 -10.20
C VAL A 138 16.66 -12.62 -10.06
N ALA A 139 15.59 -12.84 -10.82
CA ALA A 139 14.86 -14.11 -10.80
C ALA A 139 15.72 -15.29 -11.31
N ILE A 140 16.44 -15.13 -12.43
CA ILE A 140 17.27 -16.19 -13.01
C ILE A 140 18.38 -16.59 -12.03
N PHE A 141 19.21 -15.64 -11.59
CA PHE A 141 20.29 -15.93 -10.65
C PHE A 141 19.75 -16.39 -9.29
N GLY A 142 18.63 -15.79 -8.83
CA GLY A 142 17.93 -16.17 -7.60
C GLY A 142 17.25 -17.53 -7.63
N VAL A 143 17.16 -18.17 -8.79
CA VAL A 143 16.76 -19.57 -8.95
C VAL A 143 17.98 -20.46 -9.09
N PHE A 144 18.89 -20.18 -10.03
CA PHE A 144 20.01 -21.08 -10.32
C PHE A 144 21.01 -21.21 -9.16
N ILE A 145 21.42 -20.10 -8.55
CA ILE A 145 22.44 -20.13 -7.48
C ILE A 145 21.91 -20.87 -6.25
N PRO A 146 20.72 -20.54 -5.70
CA PRO A 146 20.16 -21.30 -4.59
C PRO A 146 19.81 -22.74 -4.93
N MET A 147 19.53 -23.08 -6.20
CA MET A 147 19.28 -24.47 -6.60
C MET A 147 20.53 -25.32 -6.42
N VAL A 148 21.67 -24.83 -6.92
CA VAL A 148 22.95 -25.55 -6.84
C VAL A 148 23.39 -25.65 -5.38
N ILE A 149 23.43 -24.53 -4.67
CA ILE A 149 23.85 -24.48 -3.26
C ILE A 149 22.89 -25.29 -2.38
N GLY A 150 21.58 -25.18 -2.60
CA GLY A 150 20.55 -25.90 -1.88
C GLY A 150 20.66 -27.41 -2.09
N SER A 151 20.79 -27.86 -3.34
CA SER A 151 20.99 -29.29 -3.65
C SER A 151 22.27 -29.83 -3.02
N SER A 152 23.36 -29.05 -2.99
CA SER A 152 24.59 -29.42 -2.30
C SER A 152 24.42 -29.46 -0.77
N SER A 153 23.62 -28.55 -0.20
CA SER A 153 23.38 -28.48 1.25
C SER A 153 22.66 -29.71 1.80
N TYR A 154 21.89 -30.41 0.97
CA TYR A 154 21.23 -31.67 1.33
C TYR A 154 22.22 -32.70 1.87
N PHE A 155 23.41 -32.81 1.27
CA PHE A 155 24.45 -33.76 1.66
C PHE A 155 25.11 -33.44 3.01
N ILE A 156 24.96 -32.22 3.54
CA ILE A 156 25.45 -31.85 4.88
C ILE A 156 24.60 -32.53 5.97
N VAL A 157 23.29 -32.63 5.70
CA VAL A 157 22.29 -33.15 6.64
C VAL A 157 22.07 -34.64 6.45
N TYR A 158 22.19 -35.13 5.21
CA TYR A 158 22.02 -36.53 4.85
C TYR A 158 22.94 -37.45 5.68
N ASP A 159 22.36 -38.41 6.39
CA ASP A 159 23.10 -39.45 7.09
C ASP A 159 23.15 -40.71 6.22
N TYR A 160 24.36 -41.17 5.89
CA TYR A 160 24.56 -42.39 5.09
C TYR A 160 23.96 -43.65 5.75
N LYS A 161 23.63 -43.57 7.05
CA LYS A 161 22.94 -44.64 7.79
C LYS A 161 21.47 -44.83 7.42
N ASP A 162 20.82 -43.87 6.77
CA ASP A 162 19.37 -43.93 6.47
C ASP A 162 18.99 -44.97 5.39
N LYS A 163 19.94 -45.74 4.83
CA LYS A 163 19.72 -46.85 3.85
C LYS A 163 18.75 -46.50 2.71
N ILE A 164 18.77 -45.26 2.22
CA ILE A 164 17.97 -44.83 1.07
C ILE A 164 18.67 -45.27 -0.23
N SER A 165 17.89 -45.67 -1.24
CA SER A 165 18.43 -45.99 -2.58
C SER A 165 19.11 -44.77 -3.20
N SER A 166 20.21 -44.98 -3.94
CA SER A 166 20.96 -43.91 -4.62
C SER A 166 20.12 -43.07 -5.60
N SER A 167 18.98 -43.60 -6.07
CA SER A 167 18.03 -42.83 -6.89
C SER A 167 17.17 -41.88 -6.04
N ALA A 168 16.74 -42.32 -4.86
CA ALA A 168 15.95 -41.51 -3.94
C ALA A 168 16.79 -40.41 -3.27
N GLU A 169 18.09 -40.64 -3.07
CA GLU A 169 19.06 -39.62 -2.66
C GLU A 169 19.12 -38.42 -3.62
N LYS A 170 19.27 -38.69 -4.92
CA LYS A 170 19.33 -37.64 -5.96
C LYS A 170 18.00 -36.88 -6.08
N LEU A 171 16.89 -37.58 -5.96
CA LEU A 171 15.55 -37.00 -5.91
C LEU A 171 15.37 -36.12 -4.67
N GLY A 172 15.83 -36.56 -3.51
CA GLY A 172 15.81 -35.80 -2.26
C GLY A 172 16.58 -34.48 -2.38
N ALA A 173 17.80 -34.52 -2.94
CA ALA A 173 18.59 -33.32 -3.21
C ALA A 173 17.87 -32.34 -4.16
N PHE A 174 17.19 -32.85 -5.19
CA PHE A 174 16.40 -32.03 -6.12
C PHE A 174 15.22 -31.35 -5.42
N PHE A 175 14.37 -32.09 -4.69
CA PHE A 175 13.23 -31.51 -3.96
C PHE A 175 13.69 -30.50 -2.90
N TRP A 176 14.77 -30.81 -2.19
CA TRP A 176 15.38 -29.92 -1.21
C TRP A 176 15.89 -28.61 -1.85
N GLY A 177 16.65 -28.72 -2.94
CA GLY A 177 17.13 -27.57 -3.71
C GLY A 177 15.97 -26.74 -4.25
N SER A 178 14.98 -27.36 -4.87
CA SER A 178 13.80 -26.69 -5.41
C SER A 178 12.99 -25.95 -4.34
N ALA A 179 12.83 -26.50 -3.14
CA ALA A 179 12.15 -25.81 -2.05
C ALA A 179 12.92 -24.54 -1.59
N LEU A 180 14.25 -24.56 -1.64
CA LEU A 180 15.10 -23.43 -1.28
C LEU A 180 15.14 -22.33 -2.35
N THR A 181 14.85 -22.63 -3.62
CA THR A 181 14.77 -21.60 -4.68
C THR A 181 13.48 -20.81 -4.66
N VAL A 182 12.38 -21.40 -4.17
CA VAL A 182 11.08 -20.74 -4.12
C VAL A 182 11.16 -19.38 -3.43
N THR A 183 10.61 -18.35 -4.09
CA THR A 183 10.43 -17.00 -3.57
C THR A 183 8.95 -16.65 -3.66
N GLY A 184 8.27 -16.52 -2.52
CA GLY A 184 6.83 -16.43 -2.48
C GLY A 184 6.27 -15.06 -2.83
N PHE A 185 5.81 -14.85 -4.06
CA PHE A 185 5.21 -13.59 -4.50
C PHE A 185 4.00 -13.22 -3.63
N SER A 186 3.11 -14.18 -3.34
CA SER A 186 1.87 -13.92 -2.60
C SER A 186 2.09 -13.54 -1.13
N VAL A 187 3.19 -13.98 -0.53
CA VAL A 187 3.57 -13.62 0.84
C VAL A 187 4.38 -12.33 0.83
N LEU A 188 5.32 -12.19 -0.10
CA LEU A 188 6.16 -11.02 -0.24
C LEU A 188 5.35 -9.76 -0.54
N SER A 189 4.38 -9.83 -1.46
CA SER A 189 3.53 -8.68 -1.79
C SER A 189 2.75 -8.18 -0.56
N LYS A 190 2.19 -9.09 0.24
CA LYS A 190 1.52 -8.76 1.51
C LYS A 190 2.46 -8.15 2.56
N ILE A 191 3.71 -8.61 2.63
CA ILE A 191 4.73 -8.02 3.52
C ILE A 191 5.05 -6.61 3.07
N LEU A 192 5.36 -6.41 1.78
CA LEU A 192 5.76 -5.11 1.23
C LEU A 192 4.62 -4.08 1.27
N ASP A 193 3.39 -4.52 1.05
CA ASP A 193 2.18 -3.71 1.15
C ASP A 193 1.96 -3.21 2.58
N LYS A 194 1.95 -4.12 3.56
CA LYS A 194 1.87 -3.76 5.00
C LYS A 194 2.96 -2.80 5.45
N GLN A 195 4.14 -2.87 4.85
CA GLN A 195 5.29 -2.03 5.18
C GLN A 195 5.35 -0.73 4.34
N LYS A 196 4.34 -0.46 3.49
CA LYS A 196 4.26 0.70 2.59
C LYS A 196 5.50 0.87 1.69
N ILE A 197 6.19 -0.22 1.33
CA ILE A 197 7.38 -0.21 0.45
C ILE A 197 7.13 -0.89 -0.90
N LEU A 198 5.92 -1.39 -1.15
CA LEU A 198 5.52 -2.06 -2.39
C LEU A 198 5.80 -1.22 -3.65
N HIS A 199 5.55 0.08 -3.59
CA HIS A 199 5.70 1.00 -4.72
C HIS A 199 7.12 1.57 -4.90
N THR A 200 8.06 1.22 -4.02
CA THR A 200 9.48 1.61 -4.18
C THR A 200 10.13 0.83 -5.33
N GLU A 201 11.22 1.33 -5.90
CA GLU A 201 11.95 0.61 -6.95
C GLU A 201 12.42 -0.78 -6.48
N ILE A 202 12.88 -0.88 -5.22
CA ILE A 202 13.26 -2.14 -4.58
C ILE A 202 12.06 -3.08 -4.47
N GLY A 203 10.90 -2.55 -4.04
CA GLY A 203 9.65 -3.30 -3.96
C GLY A 203 9.22 -3.85 -5.33
N LYS A 204 9.23 -3.01 -6.38
CA LYS A 204 8.91 -3.42 -7.75
C LYS A 204 9.84 -4.52 -8.26
N ILE A 205 11.16 -4.39 -8.06
CA ILE A 205 12.15 -5.40 -8.46
C ILE A 205 11.93 -6.71 -7.70
N ALA A 206 11.71 -6.64 -6.38
CA ALA A 206 11.50 -7.82 -5.53
C ALA A 206 10.21 -8.57 -5.90
N VAL A 207 9.10 -7.86 -6.11
CA VAL A 207 7.81 -8.45 -6.49
C VAL A 207 7.86 -9.07 -7.89
N ALA A 208 8.41 -8.35 -8.87
CA ALA A 208 8.50 -8.85 -10.23
C ALA A 208 9.45 -10.06 -10.35
N SER A 209 10.57 -10.05 -9.62
CA SER A 209 11.46 -11.21 -9.55
C SER A 209 10.84 -12.40 -8.81
N ALA A 210 10.09 -12.17 -7.74
CA ALA A 210 9.34 -13.22 -7.04
C ALA A 210 8.27 -13.86 -7.92
N LEU A 211 7.55 -13.07 -8.73
CA LEU A 211 6.54 -13.60 -9.64
C LEU A 211 7.15 -14.53 -10.70
N LEU A 212 8.30 -14.14 -11.26
CA LEU A 212 9.09 -15.02 -12.16
C LEU A 212 9.61 -16.27 -11.43
N SER A 213 10.08 -16.12 -10.19
CA SER A 213 10.55 -17.25 -9.36
C SER A 213 9.43 -18.23 -9.01
N ASP A 214 8.21 -17.76 -8.77
CA ASP A 214 7.05 -18.63 -8.49
C ASP A 214 6.68 -19.45 -9.74
N ILE A 215 6.72 -18.88 -10.94
CA ILE A 215 6.52 -19.62 -12.20
C ILE A 215 7.59 -20.70 -12.37
N ALA A 216 8.85 -20.37 -12.10
CA ALA A 216 9.93 -21.36 -12.11
C ALA A 216 9.69 -22.49 -11.07
N SER A 217 9.08 -22.17 -9.93
CA SER A 217 8.75 -23.15 -8.88
C SER A 217 7.68 -24.14 -9.33
N TRP A 218 6.66 -23.69 -10.06
CA TRP A 218 5.68 -24.59 -10.71
C TRP A 218 6.33 -25.50 -11.75
N PHE A 219 7.30 -25.00 -12.50
CA PHE A 219 8.08 -25.82 -13.43
C PHE A 219 8.89 -26.89 -12.69
N PHE A 220 9.60 -26.54 -11.61
CA PHE A 220 10.33 -27.53 -10.80
C PHE A 220 9.41 -28.57 -10.16
N LEU A 221 8.23 -28.17 -9.73
CA LEU A 221 7.21 -29.09 -9.20
C LEU A 221 6.81 -30.13 -10.26
N ALA A 222 6.47 -29.68 -11.48
CA ALA A 222 6.12 -30.56 -12.58
C ALA A 222 7.28 -31.48 -13.00
N LEU A 223 8.49 -30.93 -13.05
CA LEU A 223 9.70 -31.68 -13.38
C LEU A 223 10.04 -32.73 -12.31
N GLY A 224 9.94 -32.39 -11.03
CA GLY A 224 10.17 -33.31 -9.91
C GLY A 224 9.24 -34.52 -9.96
N LEU A 225 7.94 -34.27 -10.19
CA LEU A 225 6.94 -35.33 -10.35
C LEU A 225 7.22 -36.22 -11.57
N ALA A 226 7.57 -35.62 -12.71
CA ALA A 226 7.92 -36.37 -13.90
C ALA A 226 9.12 -37.31 -13.64
N ILE A 227 10.16 -36.83 -12.93
CA ILE A 227 11.36 -37.63 -12.60
C ILE A 227 11.04 -38.74 -11.58
N THR A 228 10.10 -38.54 -10.66
CA THR A 228 9.66 -39.59 -9.72
C THR A 228 8.91 -40.73 -10.41
N GLY A 229 8.29 -40.47 -11.57
CA GLY A 229 7.61 -41.47 -12.37
C GLY A 229 8.57 -42.41 -13.12
N ASN A 230 8.00 -43.21 -14.03
CA ASN A 230 8.80 -44.10 -14.86
C ASN A 230 9.70 -43.29 -15.82
N LYS A 231 11.01 -43.57 -15.86
CA LYS A 231 12.00 -42.80 -16.66
C LYS A 231 11.66 -42.71 -18.15
N GLY A 232 11.00 -43.73 -18.71
CA GLY A 232 10.54 -43.73 -20.11
C GLY A 232 9.38 -42.77 -20.40
N ASN A 233 8.66 -42.32 -19.37
CA ASN A 233 7.45 -41.52 -19.51
C ASN A 233 7.66 -40.02 -19.24
N ILE A 234 8.85 -39.60 -18.78
CA ILE A 234 9.13 -38.20 -18.44
C ILE A 234 8.76 -37.25 -19.58
N ILE A 235 9.20 -37.56 -20.81
CA ILE A 235 8.93 -36.75 -21.99
C ILE A 235 7.43 -36.70 -22.29
N TRP A 236 6.72 -37.81 -22.13
CA TRP A 236 5.27 -37.90 -22.35
C TRP A 236 4.46 -37.12 -21.33
N VAL A 237 4.86 -37.16 -20.05
CA VAL A 237 4.24 -36.37 -18.98
C VAL A 237 4.44 -34.87 -19.24
N LEU A 238 5.65 -34.43 -19.57
CA LEU A 238 5.93 -33.03 -19.90
C LEU A 238 5.19 -32.58 -21.17
N LEU A 239 5.20 -33.39 -22.23
CA LEU A 239 4.53 -33.08 -23.49
C LEU A 239 3.01 -32.99 -23.33
N SER A 240 2.40 -33.92 -22.59
CA SER A 240 0.97 -33.90 -22.31
C SER A 240 0.56 -32.72 -21.43
N THR A 241 1.39 -32.34 -20.44
CA THR A 241 1.18 -31.13 -19.63
C THR A 241 1.21 -29.87 -20.50
N CYS A 242 2.21 -29.74 -21.37
CA CYS A 242 2.28 -28.64 -22.34
C CYS A 242 1.05 -28.63 -23.27
N ALA A 243 0.61 -29.80 -23.74
CA ALA A 243 -0.59 -29.90 -24.58
C ALA A 243 -1.83 -29.41 -23.83
N VAL A 244 -2.02 -29.77 -22.56
CA VAL A 244 -3.13 -29.26 -21.74
C VAL A 244 -3.07 -27.74 -21.60
N ILE A 245 -1.89 -27.16 -21.31
CA ILE A 245 -1.71 -25.71 -21.22
C ILE A 245 -2.08 -25.02 -22.54
N LEU A 246 -1.69 -25.57 -23.68
CA LEU A 246 -2.03 -25.03 -25.00
C LEU A 246 -3.53 -25.14 -25.26
N VAL A 247 -4.15 -26.29 -24.98
CA VAL A 247 -5.61 -26.47 -25.14
C VAL A 247 -6.38 -25.46 -24.28
N CYS A 248 -5.93 -25.30 -23.06
CA CYS A 248 -6.40 -24.30 -22.12
C CYS A 248 -6.30 -22.86 -22.65
N ALA A 249 -5.14 -22.48 -23.18
CA ALA A 249 -4.90 -21.14 -23.72
C ALA A 249 -5.70 -20.85 -25.01
N PHE A 250 -5.84 -21.83 -25.89
CA PHE A 250 -6.45 -21.65 -27.22
C PHE A 250 -7.93 -22.01 -27.32
N TYR A 251 -8.46 -22.88 -26.45
CA TYR A 251 -9.87 -23.31 -26.51
C TYR A 251 -10.65 -22.92 -25.26
N VAL A 252 -10.10 -23.17 -24.06
CA VAL A 252 -10.81 -22.83 -22.81
C VAL A 252 -10.87 -21.32 -22.61
N ARG A 253 -9.76 -20.60 -22.84
CA ARG A 253 -9.73 -19.13 -22.73
C ARG A 253 -10.75 -18.43 -23.61
N PRO A 254 -10.82 -18.72 -24.93
CA PRO A 254 -11.78 -18.05 -25.79
C PRO A 254 -13.23 -18.46 -25.48
N ALA A 255 -13.46 -19.72 -25.07
CA ALA A 255 -14.78 -20.17 -24.63
C ALA A 255 -15.25 -19.39 -23.39
N LEU A 256 -14.40 -19.24 -22.37
CA LEU A 256 -14.70 -18.43 -21.19
C LEU A 256 -14.97 -16.96 -21.56
N ASN A 257 -14.13 -16.36 -22.40
CA ASN A 257 -14.35 -15.02 -22.93
C ASN A 257 -15.70 -14.86 -23.65
N TRP A 258 -16.08 -15.85 -24.46
CA TRP A 258 -17.36 -15.85 -25.17
C TRP A 258 -18.56 -15.97 -24.23
N ILE A 259 -18.46 -16.81 -23.20
CA ILE A 259 -19.50 -16.95 -22.17
C ILE A 259 -19.65 -15.65 -21.38
N ILE A 260 -18.53 -15.05 -20.96
CA ILE A 260 -18.52 -13.80 -20.17
C ILE A 260 -19.13 -12.65 -20.98
N ARG A 261 -18.81 -12.53 -22.27
CA ARG A 261 -19.35 -11.48 -23.16
C ARG A 261 -20.86 -11.55 -23.39
N LYS A 262 -21.49 -12.71 -23.15
CA LYS A 262 -22.94 -12.89 -23.34
C LYS A 262 -23.79 -12.41 -22.17
N ASN A 263 -23.18 -12.11 -21.02
CA ASN A 263 -23.89 -11.50 -19.90
C ASN A 263 -23.65 -9.99 -19.90
N PRO A 264 -24.71 -9.15 -20.00
CA PRO A 264 -24.56 -7.70 -19.91
C PRO A 264 -24.09 -7.28 -18.50
N GLU A 265 -23.08 -6.42 -18.44
CA GLU A 265 -22.50 -5.87 -17.21
C GLU A 265 -23.58 -5.10 -16.42
N GLY A 266 -23.89 -5.53 -15.18
CA GLY A 266 -24.86 -4.86 -14.29
C GLY A 266 -25.71 -5.80 -13.44
N GLN A 267 -25.88 -7.07 -13.85
CA GLN A 267 -26.35 -8.14 -12.98
C GLN A 267 -25.11 -8.89 -12.47
N GLY A 268 -24.91 -8.96 -11.16
CA GLY A 268 -23.78 -9.69 -10.58
C GLY A 268 -23.67 -11.11 -11.17
N TYR A 269 -22.46 -11.67 -11.23
CA TYR A 269 -22.27 -13.03 -11.73
C TYR A 269 -23.17 -14.01 -10.96
N SER A 270 -24.09 -14.67 -11.68
CA SER A 270 -24.95 -15.70 -11.07
C SER A 270 -24.11 -16.77 -10.40
N GLU A 271 -24.55 -17.25 -9.24
CA GLU A 271 -23.93 -18.33 -8.47
C GLU A 271 -23.61 -19.55 -9.34
N TYR A 272 -24.45 -19.81 -10.34
CA TYR A 272 -24.24 -20.86 -11.34
C TYR A 272 -22.89 -20.77 -12.06
N TYR A 273 -22.43 -19.56 -12.42
CA TYR A 273 -21.14 -19.37 -13.08
C TYR A 273 -19.98 -19.68 -12.14
N ILE A 274 -20.05 -19.22 -10.90
CA ILE A 274 -19.02 -19.49 -9.89
C ILE A 274 -18.93 -21.01 -9.64
N CYS A 275 -20.07 -21.69 -9.47
CA CYS A 275 -20.13 -23.15 -9.32
C CYS A 275 -19.59 -23.88 -10.56
N SER A 276 -19.86 -23.38 -11.76
CA SER A 276 -19.32 -23.94 -13.01
C SER A 276 -17.80 -23.81 -13.09
N ILE A 277 -17.24 -22.68 -12.66
CA ILE A 277 -15.79 -22.44 -12.60
C ILE A 277 -15.14 -23.37 -11.58
N ILE A 278 -15.70 -23.48 -10.37
CA ILE A 278 -15.22 -24.39 -9.32
C ILE A 278 -15.22 -25.84 -9.81
N THR A 279 -16.26 -26.26 -10.52
CA THR A 279 -16.35 -27.59 -11.14
C THR A 279 -15.29 -27.78 -12.23
N GLY A 280 -15.05 -26.74 -13.05
CA GLY A 280 -13.99 -26.73 -14.06
C GLY A 280 -12.59 -26.88 -13.46
N VAL A 281 -12.32 -26.23 -12.32
CA VAL A 281 -11.07 -26.40 -11.56
C VAL A 281 -10.87 -27.86 -11.14
N SER A 282 -11.91 -28.48 -10.57
CA SER A 282 -11.84 -29.90 -10.17
C SER A 282 -11.63 -30.83 -11.37
N LEU A 283 -12.34 -30.58 -12.48
CA LEU A 283 -12.19 -31.37 -13.70
C LEU A 283 -10.78 -31.27 -14.28
N LEU A 284 -10.20 -30.07 -14.34
CA LEU A 284 -8.83 -29.90 -14.84
C LEU A 284 -7.79 -30.49 -13.88
N GLY A 285 -8.06 -30.49 -12.58
CA GLY A 285 -7.27 -31.22 -11.58
C GLY A 285 -7.23 -32.72 -11.88
N VAL A 286 -8.38 -33.36 -12.12
CA VAL A 286 -8.46 -34.78 -12.48
C VAL A 286 -7.72 -35.07 -13.79
N ILE A 287 -7.88 -34.23 -14.81
CA ILE A 287 -7.20 -34.41 -16.10
C ILE A 287 -5.68 -34.35 -15.91
N THR A 288 -5.17 -33.38 -15.16
CA THR A 288 -3.72 -33.22 -14.95
C THR A 288 -3.12 -34.34 -14.10
N ASP A 289 -3.85 -34.84 -13.11
CA ASP A 289 -3.48 -36.04 -12.34
C ASP A 289 -3.39 -37.29 -13.22
N ALA A 290 -4.40 -37.51 -14.08
CA ALA A 290 -4.43 -38.64 -15.01
C ALA A 290 -3.26 -38.63 -16.02
N LEU A 291 -2.69 -37.46 -16.31
CA LEU A 291 -1.52 -37.30 -17.19
C LEU A 291 -0.18 -37.54 -16.46
N GLY A 292 -0.22 -37.87 -15.17
CA GLY A 292 0.97 -38.14 -14.36
C GLY A 292 1.60 -36.88 -13.75
N THR A 293 0.84 -35.80 -13.62
CA THR A 293 1.23 -34.59 -12.88
C THR A 293 0.38 -34.43 -11.62
N HIS A 294 0.44 -33.27 -10.95
CA HIS A 294 -0.33 -33.01 -9.73
C HIS A 294 -1.61 -32.22 -10.04
N PRO A 295 -2.75 -32.50 -9.37
CA PRO A 295 -4.01 -31.76 -9.55
C PRO A 295 -3.88 -30.23 -9.43
N MET A 296 -2.94 -29.76 -8.61
CA MET A 296 -2.67 -28.33 -8.43
C MET A 296 -2.18 -27.65 -9.72
N ILE A 297 -1.46 -28.36 -10.60
CA ILE A 297 -0.96 -27.78 -11.85
C ILE A 297 -2.15 -27.44 -12.75
N GLY A 298 -3.12 -28.34 -12.87
CA GLY A 298 -4.36 -28.07 -13.60
C GLY A 298 -5.13 -26.89 -13.03
N ALA A 299 -5.30 -26.84 -11.71
CA ALA A 299 -6.00 -25.74 -11.05
C ALA A 299 -5.31 -24.39 -11.24
N PHE A 300 -3.99 -24.33 -11.09
CA PHE A 300 -3.18 -23.14 -11.32
C PHE A 300 -3.29 -22.65 -12.77
N VAL A 301 -3.17 -23.57 -13.73
CA VAL A 301 -3.34 -23.26 -15.17
C VAL A 301 -4.75 -22.75 -15.45
N PHE A 302 -5.79 -23.35 -14.87
CA PHE A 302 -7.16 -22.86 -15.00
C PHE A 302 -7.29 -21.40 -14.55
N GLY A 303 -6.67 -21.07 -13.40
CA GLY A 303 -6.68 -19.72 -12.85
C GLY A 303 -6.02 -18.69 -13.76
N LEU A 304 -4.84 -19.02 -14.31
CA LEU A 304 -4.09 -18.16 -15.23
C LEU A 304 -4.83 -17.80 -16.52
N ILE A 305 -5.79 -18.63 -16.92
CA ILE A 305 -6.53 -18.48 -18.18
C ILE A 305 -7.70 -17.51 -18.04
N ILE A 306 -8.22 -17.33 -16.82
CA ILE A 306 -9.38 -16.49 -16.59
C ILE A 306 -9.07 -15.05 -17.07
N PRO A 307 -9.82 -14.52 -18.05
CA PRO A 307 -9.38 -13.36 -18.82
C PRO A 307 -9.87 -12.00 -18.31
N ASN A 308 -10.82 -11.96 -17.37
CA ASN A 308 -11.50 -10.74 -16.96
C ASN A 308 -11.14 -10.36 -15.52
N ASP A 309 -10.54 -9.18 -15.35
CA ASP A 309 -10.10 -8.63 -14.06
C ASP A 309 -11.30 -8.47 -13.08
N VAL A 310 -12.52 -8.25 -13.60
CA VAL A 310 -13.76 -8.17 -12.79
C VAL A 310 -14.21 -9.55 -12.27
N LEU A 311 -14.06 -10.60 -13.08
CA LEU A 311 -14.39 -11.95 -12.65
C LEU A 311 -13.35 -12.47 -11.66
N GLU A 312 -12.09 -12.07 -11.86
CA GLU A 312 -11.00 -12.36 -10.93
C GLU A 312 -11.29 -11.80 -9.54
N SER A 313 -11.61 -10.51 -9.43
CA SER A 313 -11.90 -9.87 -8.13
C SER A 313 -13.09 -10.54 -7.45
N VAL A 314 -14.18 -10.81 -8.17
CA VAL A 314 -15.35 -11.50 -7.62
C VAL A 314 -15.02 -12.90 -7.11
N LEU A 315 -14.23 -13.69 -7.86
CA LEU A 315 -13.81 -15.03 -7.43
C LEU A 315 -12.88 -14.96 -6.21
N VAL A 316 -11.94 -14.02 -6.21
CA VAL A 316 -11.03 -13.81 -5.09
C VAL A 316 -11.77 -13.36 -3.83
N ASP A 317 -12.77 -12.48 -3.95
CA ASP A 317 -13.57 -12.00 -2.83
C ASP A 317 -14.47 -13.12 -2.26
N ARG A 318 -15.07 -13.94 -3.13
CA ARG A 318 -15.98 -15.01 -2.70
C ARG A 318 -15.26 -16.24 -2.16
N LEU A 319 -14.14 -16.64 -2.79
CA LEU A 319 -13.43 -17.88 -2.46
C LEU A 319 -12.16 -17.66 -1.65
N GLY A 320 -11.51 -16.50 -1.78
CA GLY A 320 -10.20 -16.23 -1.19
C GLY A 320 -10.18 -16.38 0.32
N ASP A 321 -11.12 -15.72 0.99
CA ASP A 321 -11.24 -15.75 2.46
C ASP A 321 -11.67 -17.13 2.98
N PHE A 322 -12.52 -17.84 2.22
CA PHE A 322 -12.97 -19.18 2.58
C PHE A 322 -11.83 -20.20 2.47
N VAL A 323 -11.14 -20.22 1.32
CA VAL A 323 -10.03 -21.15 1.06
C VAL A 323 -8.86 -20.86 2.01
N GLN A 324 -8.40 -19.61 2.12
CA GLN A 324 -7.27 -19.26 2.99
C GLN A 324 -7.64 -19.32 4.48
N GLY A 325 -8.86 -18.92 4.84
CA GLY A 325 -9.27 -18.81 6.24
C GLY A 325 -9.72 -20.11 6.90
N ILE A 326 -10.27 -21.06 6.12
CA ILE A 326 -10.86 -22.30 6.64
C ILE A 326 -10.13 -23.54 6.11
N PHE A 327 -9.93 -23.66 4.79
CA PHE A 327 -9.36 -24.88 4.21
C PHE A 327 -7.84 -25.00 4.31
N MET A 328 -7.09 -23.91 4.08
CA MET A 328 -5.63 -23.94 4.17
C MET A 328 -5.08 -24.37 5.54
N PRO A 329 -5.67 -23.98 6.69
CA PRO A 329 -5.27 -24.51 7.99
C PRO A 329 -5.22 -26.04 8.06
N VAL A 330 -6.09 -26.76 7.34
CA VAL A 330 -6.08 -28.24 7.29
C VAL A 330 -4.79 -28.76 6.66
N PHE A 331 -4.35 -28.15 5.54
CA PHE A 331 -3.09 -28.49 4.89
C PHE A 331 -1.89 -28.27 5.82
N TYR A 332 -1.83 -27.13 6.50
CA TYR A 332 -0.72 -26.85 7.41
C TYR A 332 -0.70 -27.74 8.65
N ILE A 333 -1.86 -28.19 9.13
CA ILE A 333 -1.93 -29.25 10.14
C ILE A 333 -1.34 -30.56 9.61
N VAL A 334 -1.69 -30.99 8.40
CA VAL A 334 -1.13 -32.23 7.82
C VAL A 334 0.38 -32.13 7.71
N CYS A 335 0.91 -30.99 7.25
CA CYS A 335 2.35 -30.74 7.26
C CYS A 335 2.95 -30.80 8.68
N GLY A 336 2.29 -30.18 9.65
CA GLY A 336 2.72 -30.13 11.04
C GLY A 336 2.69 -31.50 11.74
N LEU A 337 1.69 -32.33 11.47
CA LEU A 337 1.57 -33.70 11.98
C LEU A 337 2.69 -34.62 11.46
N ARG A 338 3.22 -34.32 10.27
CA ARG A 338 4.38 -35.00 9.68
C ARG A 338 5.72 -34.40 10.14
N ALA A 339 5.71 -33.24 10.79
CA ALA A 339 6.91 -32.57 11.27
C ALA A 339 7.22 -32.96 12.72
N ASP A 340 8.31 -33.70 12.92
CA ASP A 340 8.79 -34.11 14.22
C ASP A 340 10.15 -33.46 14.53
N LEU A 341 10.11 -32.41 15.35
CA LEU A 341 11.28 -31.68 15.82
C LEU A 341 12.10 -32.48 16.84
N ASP A 342 11.51 -33.49 17.49
CA ASP A 342 12.22 -34.34 18.44
C ASP A 342 13.16 -35.34 17.73
N GLU A 343 12.91 -35.65 16.46
CA GLU A 343 13.85 -36.39 15.60
C GLU A 343 15.12 -35.58 15.27
N ILE A 344 15.08 -34.25 15.45
CA ILE A 344 16.24 -33.36 15.28
C ILE A 344 17.09 -33.41 16.54
N GLY A 345 17.96 -34.42 16.64
CA GLY A 345 18.93 -34.53 17.73
C GLY A 345 19.83 -33.29 17.88
N GLY A 346 20.47 -33.13 19.04
CA GLY A 346 21.24 -31.92 19.40
C GLY A 346 22.28 -31.48 18.36
N GLU A 347 23.08 -32.40 17.81
CA GLU A 347 24.07 -32.09 16.75
C GLU A 347 23.41 -31.67 15.41
N ALA A 348 22.18 -32.11 15.14
CA ALA A 348 21.46 -31.76 13.92
C ALA A 348 20.92 -30.32 13.94
N TRP A 349 20.79 -29.68 15.10
CA TRP A 349 20.46 -28.25 15.20
C TRP A 349 21.58 -27.36 14.63
N ILE A 350 22.84 -27.73 14.84
CA ILE A 350 23.99 -27.02 14.26
C ILE A 350 23.93 -27.15 12.73
N LYS A 351 23.71 -28.36 12.21
CA LYS A 351 23.55 -28.60 10.77
C LYS A 351 22.38 -27.79 10.18
N THR A 352 21.26 -27.72 10.91
CA THR A 352 20.09 -26.93 10.53
C THR A 352 20.43 -25.44 10.45
N ALA A 353 21.12 -24.89 11.45
CA ALA A 353 21.57 -23.51 11.44
C ALA A 353 22.52 -23.24 10.26
N THR A 354 23.43 -24.16 9.95
CA THR A 354 24.31 -24.05 8.77
C THR A 354 23.51 -24.01 7.47
N VAL A 355 22.49 -24.86 7.30
CA VAL A 355 21.62 -24.84 6.13
C VAL A 355 20.89 -23.51 6.00
N ILE A 356 20.34 -22.99 7.10
CA ILE A 356 19.62 -21.71 7.10
C ILE A 356 20.53 -20.58 6.65
N ILE A 357 21.73 -20.48 7.24
CA ILE A 357 22.71 -19.44 6.90
C ILE A 357 23.12 -19.56 5.43
N LEU A 358 23.38 -20.78 4.95
CA LEU A 358 23.80 -21.03 3.57
C LEU A 358 22.69 -20.68 2.57
N ALA A 359 21.44 -21.06 2.86
CA ALA A 359 20.28 -20.74 2.03
C ALA A 359 20.04 -19.23 1.96
N PHE A 360 20.13 -18.55 3.11
CA PHE A 360 19.95 -17.11 3.20
C PHE A 360 21.05 -16.36 2.43
N ALA A 361 22.31 -16.77 2.61
CA ALA A 361 23.45 -16.23 1.90
C ALA A 361 23.36 -16.46 0.38
N ALA A 362 22.91 -17.64 -0.06
CA ALA A 362 22.77 -17.95 -1.49
C ALA A 362 21.84 -16.97 -2.20
N LYS A 363 20.72 -16.58 -1.57
CA LYS A 363 19.80 -15.57 -2.10
C LYS A 363 20.45 -14.18 -2.16
N ILE A 364 21.12 -13.74 -1.11
CA ILE A 364 21.81 -12.44 -1.10
C ILE A 364 22.94 -12.38 -2.15
N VAL A 365 23.74 -13.43 -2.26
CA VAL A 365 24.82 -13.52 -3.26
C VAL A 365 24.24 -13.48 -4.68
N SER A 366 23.07 -14.11 -4.89
CA SER A 366 22.42 -14.09 -6.20
C SER A 366 22.02 -12.68 -6.64
N THR A 367 21.47 -11.86 -5.74
CA THR A 367 21.07 -10.49 -6.05
C THR A 367 22.26 -9.54 -6.12
N TYR A 368 23.29 -9.78 -5.32
CA TYR A 368 24.56 -9.04 -5.38
C TYR A 368 25.31 -9.29 -6.70
N THR A 369 25.22 -10.49 -7.26
CA THR A 369 25.80 -10.77 -8.58
C THR A 369 25.09 -9.96 -9.67
N VAL A 370 23.77 -9.77 -9.56
CA VAL A 370 23.00 -8.94 -10.50
C VAL A 370 23.35 -7.47 -10.37
N SER A 371 23.72 -6.98 -9.18
CA SER A 371 24.09 -5.58 -9.00
C SER A 371 25.35 -5.19 -9.75
N ILE A 372 26.29 -6.12 -9.88
CA ILE A 372 27.51 -5.93 -10.68
C ILE A 372 27.19 -5.84 -12.18
N LEU A 373 26.14 -6.50 -12.65
CA LEU A 373 25.76 -6.55 -14.07
C LEU A 373 24.87 -5.36 -14.51
N HIS A 374 24.23 -4.67 -13.56
CA HIS A 374 23.17 -3.69 -13.84
C HIS A 374 23.29 -2.38 -13.05
N ASP A 375 24.45 -2.11 -12.47
CA ASP A 375 24.75 -0.90 -11.67
C ASP A 375 23.71 -0.62 -10.57
N LEU A 376 23.13 -1.68 -9.99
CA LEU A 376 22.24 -1.54 -8.83
C LEU A 376 23.10 -1.20 -7.60
N PRO A 377 22.74 -0.21 -6.77
CA PRO A 377 23.51 0.08 -5.57
C PRO A 377 23.61 -1.16 -4.68
N PRO A 378 24.79 -1.50 -4.12
CA PRO A 378 24.99 -2.75 -3.38
C PRO A 378 24.08 -2.86 -2.15
N ARG A 379 23.74 -1.72 -1.54
CA ARG A 379 22.77 -1.66 -0.44
C ARG A 379 21.36 -2.09 -0.89
N GLU A 380 20.93 -1.67 -2.07
CA GLU A 380 19.63 -2.03 -2.63
C GLU A 380 19.62 -3.50 -3.07
N ALA A 381 20.72 -3.97 -3.64
CA ALA A 381 20.90 -5.38 -4.02
C ALA A 381 20.79 -6.33 -2.82
N VAL A 382 21.41 -5.98 -1.68
CA VAL A 382 21.28 -6.75 -0.43
C VAL A 382 19.84 -6.73 0.08
N ALA A 383 19.14 -5.59 -0.02
CA ALA A 383 17.73 -5.52 0.39
C ALA A 383 16.81 -6.38 -0.46
N VAL A 384 16.96 -6.36 -1.80
CA VAL A 384 16.26 -7.28 -2.69
C VAL A 384 16.61 -8.73 -2.33
N GLY A 385 17.86 -9.03 -2.01
CA GLY A 385 18.31 -10.35 -1.55
C GLY A 385 17.63 -10.82 -0.26
N ILE A 386 17.48 -9.93 0.71
CA ILE A 386 16.77 -10.22 1.95
C ILE A 386 15.27 -10.43 1.67
N LEU A 387 14.65 -9.56 0.87
CA LEU A 387 13.23 -9.67 0.50
C LEU A 387 12.90 -10.98 -0.22
N THR A 388 13.78 -11.43 -1.11
CA THR A 388 13.63 -12.67 -1.88
C THR A 388 13.87 -13.96 -1.07
N ASN A 389 14.16 -13.86 0.23
CA ASN A 389 14.13 -15.00 1.15
C ASN A 389 12.71 -15.36 1.64
N THR A 390 11.70 -14.55 1.29
CA THR A 390 10.31 -14.83 1.65
C THR A 390 9.83 -16.12 0.98
N LYS A 391 9.34 -17.07 1.76
CA LYS A 391 8.81 -18.35 1.24
C LYS A 391 7.30 -18.30 1.03
N SER A 392 6.80 -19.19 0.18
CA SER A 392 5.37 -19.39 -0.10
C SER A 392 4.95 -20.84 0.16
N THR A 393 3.65 -21.07 0.18
CA THR A 393 3.02 -22.40 0.30
C THR A 393 3.57 -23.41 -0.70
N ILE A 394 3.97 -23.00 -1.92
CA ILE A 394 4.52 -23.93 -2.91
C ILE A 394 5.82 -24.60 -2.44
N SER A 395 6.62 -23.92 -1.59
CA SER A 395 7.82 -24.55 -0.99
C SER A 395 7.45 -25.71 -0.07
N MET A 396 6.35 -25.58 0.70
CA MET A 396 5.83 -26.64 1.55
C MET A 396 5.27 -27.80 0.71
N VAL A 397 4.60 -27.50 -0.40
CA VAL A 397 4.05 -28.52 -1.32
C VAL A 397 5.17 -29.34 -1.97
N ILE A 398 6.24 -28.69 -2.45
CA ILE A 398 7.42 -29.38 -3.00
C ILE A 398 8.02 -30.35 -1.97
N LEU A 399 8.12 -29.92 -0.70
CA LEU A 399 8.63 -30.77 0.38
C LEU A 399 7.68 -31.91 0.74
N GLU A 400 6.37 -31.65 0.77
CA GLU A 400 5.37 -32.68 1.07
C GLU A 400 5.37 -33.79 0.01
N ILE A 401 5.45 -33.42 -1.27
CA ILE A 401 5.56 -34.38 -2.36
C ILE A 401 6.88 -35.16 -2.25
N GLY A 402 7.99 -34.48 -1.97
CA GLY A 402 9.28 -35.14 -1.73
C GLY A 402 9.22 -36.17 -0.59
N LEU A 403 8.50 -35.87 0.50
CA LEU A 403 8.27 -36.79 1.61
C LEU A 403 7.37 -37.97 1.22
N THR A 404 6.26 -37.70 0.52
CA THR A 404 5.29 -38.72 0.09
C THR A 404 5.91 -39.71 -0.91
N GLN A 405 6.80 -39.22 -1.77
CA GLN A 405 7.58 -40.02 -2.71
C GLN A 405 8.76 -40.76 -2.05
N LYS A 406 8.91 -40.67 -0.71
CA LYS A 406 10.03 -41.23 0.07
C LYS A 406 11.41 -40.75 -0.41
N ALA A 407 11.46 -39.60 -1.06
CA ALA A 407 12.71 -38.93 -1.46
C ALA A 407 13.29 -38.12 -0.28
N LEU A 408 12.43 -37.64 0.62
CA LEU A 408 12.81 -37.00 1.87
C LEU A 408 12.40 -37.89 3.06
N THR A 409 13.15 -37.79 4.16
CA THR A 409 12.83 -38.42 5.45
C THR A 409 12.06 -37.43 6.33
N SER A 410 11.38 -37.94 7.36
CA SER A 410 10.70 -37.11 8.36
C SER A 410 11.65 -36.06 8.98
N LYS A 411 12.88 -36.48 9.27
CA LYS A 411 13.95 -35.59 9.76
C LYS A 411 14.32 -34.47 8.77
N THR A 412 14.56 -34.79 7.49
CA THR A 412 14.93 -33.78 6.50
C THR A 412 13.76 -32.82 6.21
N PHE A 413 12.54 -33.34 6.16
CA PHE A 413 11.32 -32.54 6.06
C PHE A 413 11.17 -31.55 7.23
N SER A 414 11.36 -32.01 8.47
CA SER A 414 11.27 -31.18 9.68
C SER A 414 12.31 -30.07 9.71
N ILE A 415 13.55 -30.36 9.32
CA ILE A 415 14.63 -29.36 9.20
C ILE A 415 14.26 -28.26 8.19
N MET A 416 13.70 -28.65 7.06
CA MET A 416 13.29 -27.70 6.02
C MET A 416 12.11 -26.82 6.42
N ILE A 417 11.15 -27.36 7.17
CA ILE A 417 10.05 -26.56 7.72
C ILE A 417 10.60 -25.47 8.65
N VAL A 418 11.52 -25.82 9.55
CA VAL A 418 12.18 -24.84 10.42
C VAL A 418 12.92 -23.81 9.59
N ALA A 419 13.66 -24.23 8.57
CA ALA A 419 14.40 -23.32 7.71
C ALA A 419 13.47 -22.32 6.98
N ILE A 420 12.36 -22.80 6.39
CA ILE A 420 11.35 -21.97 5.72
C ILE A 420 10.73 -20.96 6.69
N LEU A 421 10.40 -21.40 7.90
CA LEU A 421 9.82 -20.57 8.94
C LEU A 421 10.80 -19.46 9.36
N VAL A 422 12.04 -19.82 9.70
CA VAL A 422 13.07 -18.88 10.17
C VAL A 422 13.43 -17.88 9.09
N MET A 423 13.67 -18.34 7.84
CA MET A 423 14.00 -17.45 6.72
C MET A 423 12.90 -16.41 6.52
N THR A 424 11.62 -16.82 6.54
CA THR A 424 10.49 -15.90 6.35
C THR A 424 10.31 -14.94 7.52
N MET A 425 10.48 -15.43 8.76
CA MET A 425 10.39 -14.62 9.98
C MET A 425 11.43 -13.50 10.03
N ILE A 426 12.63 -13.73 9.48
CA ILE A 426 13.73 -12.76 9.42
C ILE A 426 13.45 -11.63 8.42
N VAL A 427 12.72 -11.91 7.32
CA VAL A 427 12.46 -10.88 6.30
C VAL A 427 11.69 -9.70 6.89
N THR A 428 10.59 -9.94 7.61
CA THR A 428 9.73 -8.89 8.16
C THR A 428 10.49 -7.83 8.99
N PRO A 429 11.25 -8.15 10.05
CA PRO A 429 12.00 -7.15 10.81
C PRO A 429 13.13 -6.52 9.98
N ALA A 430 13.75 -7.27 9.06
CA ALA A 430 14.77 -6.73 8.19
C ALA A 430 14.22 -5.66 7.23
N THR A 431 12.96 -5.79 6.79
CA THR A 431 12.30 -4.73 5.98
C THR A 431 12.04 -3.45 6.77
N ILE A 432 11.74 -3.55 8.07
CA ILE A 432 11.53 -2.39 8.94
C ILE A 432 12.86 -1.64 9.15
N LEU A 433 13.95 -2.38 9.40
CA LEU A 433 15.28 -1.81 9.54
C LEU A 433 15.77 -1.17 8.25
N TYR A 434 15.45 -1.80 7.11
CA TYR A 434 15.84 -1.30 5.80
C TYR A 434 14.93 -0.21 5.26
N ARG A 435 13.76 0.06 5.89
CA ARG A 435 12.81 1.09 5.44
C ARG A 435 13.63 2.31 5.11
N PRO A 436 13.79 2.66 3.83
CA PRO A 436 14.74 3.68 3.47
C PRO A 436 14.27 4.88 4.26
N SER A 437 15.08 5.33 5.22
CA SER A 437 15.12 6.73 5.55
C SER A 437 15.53 7.31 4.21
N ARG A 438 14.51 7.61 3.41
CA ARG A 438 14.66 8.28 2.15
C ARG A 438 15.20 9.59 2.67
N ASN A 439 16.53 9.67 2.70
CA ASN A 439 17.29 10.88 2.87
C ASN A 439 17.01 11.64 1.58
N LEU A 440 15.74 12.04 1.43
CA LEU A 440 15.36 13.28 0.82
C LEU A 440 16.23 14.26 1.60
N THR A 441 17.36 14.63 1.00
CA THR A 441 18.07 15.85 1.30
C THR A 441 17.02 16.85 1.74
N PRO A 442 17.09 17.39 2.97
CA PRO A 442 16.03 18.19 3.54
C PRO A 442 15.65 19.23 2.50
N TYR A 443 14.46 19.06 1.91
CA TYR A 443 13.98 19.98 0.89
C TYR A 443 13.89 21.33 1.60
N LYS A 444 14.81 22.23 1.24
CA LYS A 444 15.14 23.41 2.05
C LYS A 444 14.00 24.45 2.07
N ARG A 445 12.91 24.21 1.32
CA ARG A 445 11.86 25.17 0.99
C ARG A 445 10.47 24.53 1.08
N ARG A 446 10.02 24.30 2.32
CA ARG A 446 8.73 23.68 2.64
C ARG A 446 7.57 24.68 2.73
N THR A 447 7.88 25.96 2.56
CA THR A 447 6.95 27.08 2.57
C THR A 447 7.02 27.83 1.23
N ILE A 448 5.88 28.38 0.81
CA ILE A 448 5.69 29.28 -0.32
C ILE A 448 6.59 30.51 -0.16
N GLN A 449 6.65 31.12 1.03
CA GLN A 449 7.50 32.30 1.28
C GLN A 449 8.99 32.04 1.03
N LYS A 450 9.47 30.81 1.27
CA LYS A 450 10.88 30.43 1.06
C LYS A 450 11.13 29.85 -0.34
N ALA A 451 10.08 29.65 -1.16
CA ALA A 451 10.24 29.23 -2.55
C ALA A 451 10.89 30.37 -3.35
N LYS A 452 11.85 30.05 -4.24
CA LYS A 452 12.42 31.06 -5.13
C LYS A 452 11.43 31.36 -6.25
N SER A 453 11.37 32.62 -6.66
CA SER A 453 10.54 33.10 -7.78
C SER A 453 10.94 32.53 -9.14
N ASP A 454 12.15 31.96 -9.29
CA ASP A 454 12.67 31.38 -10.55
C ASP A 454 12.84 29.85 -10.49
N GLU A 455 12.14 29.15 -9.59
CA GLU A 455 12.14 27.68 -9.51
C GLU A 455 10.74 27.10 -9.72
N GLU A 456 10.66 25.81 -10.01
CA GLU A 456 9.38 25.11 -10.18
C GLU A 456 8.56 25.13 -8.88
N PHE A 457 7.27 25.44 -9.01
CA PHE A 457 6.34 25.45 -7.89
C PHE A 457 5.53 24.15 -7.89
N ARG A 458 5.80 23.28 -6.91
CA ARG A 458 5.21 21.94 -6.82
C ARG A 458 4.00 21.92 -5.88
N ILE A 459 2.84 21.58 -6.43
CA ILE A 459 1.56 21.58 -5.70
C ILE A 459 0.99 20.16 -5.67
N LEU A 460 0.55 19.69 -4.49
CA LEU A 460 -0.26 18.47 -4.36
C LEU A 460 -1.73 18.85 -4.17
N ALA A 461 -2.58 18.60 -5.16
CA ALA A 461 -4.00 18.91 -5.10
C ALA A 461 -4.81 17.65 -4.77
N CYS A 462 -5.47 17.61 -3.62
CA CYS A 462 -6.28 16.47 -3.19
C CYS A 462 -7.69 16.55 -3.77
N ILE A 463 -8.21 15.44 -4.29
CA ILE A 463 -9.52 15.35 -4.96
C ILE A 463 -10.27 14.17 -4.35
N PHE A 464 -11.35 14.46 -3.61
CA PHE A 464 -12.25 13.41 -3.09
C PHE A 464 -13.42 13.14 -4.04
N ASP A 465 -13.85 14.15 -4.80
CA ASP A 465 -14.97 14.07 -5.76
C ASP A 465 -14.65 14.89 -7.03
N THR A 466 -15.22 14.50 -8.16
CA THR A 466 -15.09 15.23 -9.44
C THR A 466 -15.64 16.66 -9.35
N ARG A 467 -16.54 16.92 -8.39
CA ARG A 467 -17.04 18.27 -8.08
C ARG A 467 -15.97 19.23 -7.54
N ASN A 468 -14.87 18.73 -6.98
CA ASN A 468 -13.77 19.59 -6.50
C ASN A 468 -12.88 20.11 -7.64
N ILE A 469 -12.94 19.50 -8.82
CA ILE A 469 -12.03 19.77 -9.94
C ILE A 469 -12.09 21.25 -10.38
N PRO A 470 -13.27 21.87 -10.64
CA PRO A 470 -13.31 23.23 -11.17
C PRO A 470 -12.67 24.25 -10.22
N ALA A 471 -12.94 24.15 -8.91
CA ALA A 471 -12.36 25.04 -7.91
C ALA A 471 -10.83 24.93 -7.87
N ILE A 472 -10.30 23.70 -7.91
CA ILE A 472 -8.87 23.44 -7.93
C ILE A 472 -8.22 23.97 -9.21
N ILE A 473 -8.81 23.71 -10.39
CA ILE A 473 -8.27 24.22 -11.66
C ILE A 473 -8.28 25.74 -11.68
N ASN A 474 -9.37 26.39 -11.25
CA ASN A 474 -9.46 27.85 -11.17
C ASN A 474 -8.35 28.43 -10.27
N LEU A 475 -8.10 27.82 -9.11
CA LEU A 475 -7.00 28.23 -8.23
C LEU A 475 -5.64 28.08 -8.90
N LEU A 476 -5.42 26.97 -9.62
CA LEU A 476 -4.17 26.70 -10.32
C LEU A 476 -3.93 27.67 -11.48
N GLU A 477 -4.96 28.04 -12.23
CA GLU A 477 -4.88 29.06 -13.29
C GLU A 477 -4.48 30.43 -12.73
N VAL A 478 -5.03 30.82 -11.58
CA VAL A 478 -4.75 32.10 -10.93
C VAL A 478 -3.35 32.12 -10.27
N SER A 479 -2.73 30.96 -10.04
CA SER A 479 -1.42 30.81 -9.39
C SER A 479 -0.21 31.29 -10.21
N ASN A 480 -0.45 31.83 -11.41
CA ASN A 480 0.52 32.37 -12.36
C ASN A 480 1.70 31.41 -12.68
N SER A 481 1.54 30.59 -13.72
CA SER A 481 2.64 29.77 -14.24
C SER A 481 3.46 30.56 -15.26
N THR A 482 4.78 30.68 -15.04
CA THR A 482 5.69 31.34 -16.00
C THR A 482 6.77 30.36 -16.45
N GLN A 483 7.46 30.64 -17.57
CA GLN A 483 8.57 29.79 -18.02
C GLN A 483 9.74 29.77 -17.02
N ARG A 484 9.88 30.82 -16.20
CA ARG A 484 10.89 30.90 -15.14
C ARG A 484 10.47 30.15 -13.87
N SER A 485 9.17 30.08 -13.58
CA SER A 485 8.61 29.33 -12.46
C SER A 485 7.42 28.49 -12.91
N PRO A 486 7.68 27.34 -13.54
CA PRO A 486 6.62 26.45 -14.00
C PRO A 486 5.90 25.82 -12.81
N ILE A 487 4.60 25.55 -12.97
CA ILE A 487 3.80 24.89 -11.93
C ILE A 487 3.74 23.39 -12.24
N ASN A 488 4.13 22.57 -11.27
CA ASN A 488 4.05 21.11 -11.36
C ASN A 488 2.99 20.60 -10.38
N VAL A 489 1.85 20.18 -10.92
CA VAL A 489 0.67 19.76 -10.15
C VAL A 489 0.60 18.24 -10.08
N PHE A 490 0.52 17.72 -8.86
CA PHE A 490 0.19 16.33 -8.58
C PHE A 490 -1.26 16.28 -8.12
N ALA A 491 -2.17 15.89 -9.01
CA ALA A 491 -3.59 15.75 -8.70
C ALA A 491 -3.82 14.36 -8.08
N LEU A 492 -4.10 14.32 -6.78
CA LEU A 492 -4.28 13.09 -6.01
C LEU A 492 -5.76 12.77 -5.84
N HIS A 493 -6.27 11.83 -6.63
CA HIS A 493 -7.59 11.24 -6.48
C HIS A 493 -7.60 10.27 -5.29
N LEU A 494 -8.35 10.61 -4.24
CA LEU A 494 -8.46 9.86 -3.00
C LEU A 494 -9.72 9.01 -3.02
N VAL A 495 -9.55 7.69 -2.94
CA VAL A 495 -10.65 6.72 -3.02
C VAL A 495 -10.76 5.96 -1.70
N GLU A 496 -11.95 5.95 -1.09
CA GLU A 496 -12.17 5.17 0.12
C GLU A 496 -11.99 3.67 -0.16
N LEU A 497 -11.17 3.02 0.67
CA LEU A 497 -11.00 1.57 0.63
C LEU A 497 -12.16 0.87 1.35
N ILE A 498 -13.17 0.43 0.59
CA ILE A 498 -14.29 -0.37 1.12
C ILE A 498 -13.85 -1.85 1.24
N GLY A 499 -13.39 -2.26 2.42
CA GLY A 499 -13.03 -3.67 2.72
C GLY A 499 -11.56 -3.89 3.10
N ARG A 500 -11.11 -5.15 3.13
CA ARG A 500 -9.73 -5.55 3.50
C ARG A 500 -8.75 -5.57 2.31
N ALA A 501 -9.02 -4.81 1.25
CA ALA A 501 -8.12 -4.72 0.11
C ALA A 501 -6.87 -3.89 0.43
N SER A 502 -5.78 -4.13 -0.31
CA SER A 502 -4.50 -3.45 -0.15
C SER A 502 -4.57 -1.98 -0.56
N THR A 503 -3.82 -1.10 0.09
CA THR A 503 -3.64 0.29 -0.37
C THR A 503 -2.90 0.30 -1.70
N MET A 504 -3.55 0.75 -2.78
CA MET A 504 -2.95 0.75 -4.12
C MET A 504 -2.77 2.19 -4.60
N LEU A 505 -1.52 2.59 -4.84
CA LEU A 505 -1.22 3.84 -5.56
C LEU A 505 -1.04 3.56 -7.05
N VAL A 506 -1.88 4.18 -7.88
CA VAL A 506 -1.82 4.07 -9.35
C VAL A 506 -1.41 5.41 -9.93
N VAL A 507 -0.33 5.40 -10.72
CA VAL A 507 0.08 6.55 -11.53
C VAL A 507 -0.49 6.38 -12.93
N HIS A 508 -1.34 7.30 -13.36
CA HIS A 508 -1.89 7.29 -14.71
C HIS A 508 -0.96 8.07 -15.66
N SER A 509 -0.72 7.53 -16.86
CA SER A 509 0.03 8.20 -17.92
C SER A 509 -0.87 8.40 -19.16
N SER A 510 -0.74 9.53 -19.85
CA SER A 510 -1.68 10.02 -20.89
C SER A 510 -1.79 9.20 -22.19
N HIS A 511 -1.38 7.93 -22.22
CA HIS A 511 -1.49 7.08 -23.42
C HIS A 511 -1.91 5.65 -23.11
N ALA A 512 -3.19 5.44 -22.82
CA ALA A 512 -3.87 4.16 -22.98
C ALA A 512 -5.41 4.31 -22.96
N SER A 513 -6.03 4.74 -24.05
CA SER A 513 -7.49 4.64 -24.23
C SER A 513 -7.82 3.68 -25.37
N GLY A 514 -8.14 2.43 -25.01
CA GLY A 514 -8.70 1.43 -25.90
C GLY A 514 -10.15 1.15 -25.51
N LEU A 515 -11.04 1.16 -26.50
CA LEU A 515 -12.49 0.89 -26.47
C LEU A 515 -12.95 -0.08 -25.34
N ARG A 516 -13.44 0.47 -24.22
CA ARG A 516 -14.16 -0.24 -23.15
C ARG A 516 -15.06 0.76 -22.41
N ASN A 517 -16.22 0.32 -21.93
CA ASN A 517 -17.06 1.16 -21.05
C ASN A 517 -16.41 1.17 -19.65
N PRO A 518 -16.02 2.33 -19.11
CA PRO A 518 -15.33 2.41 -17.83
C PRO A 518 -16.29 2.13 -16.65
N SER A 519 -15.78 1.51 -15.59
CA SER A 519 -16.46 1.46 -14.28
C SER A 519 -16.69 2.88 -13.72
N HIS A 520 -17.58 3.08 -12.74
CA HIS A 520 -17.84 4.41 -12.16
C HIS A 520 -16.56 5.10 -11.66
N LEU A 521 -15.66 4.35 -11.02
CA LEU A 521 -14.38 4.85 -10.54
C LEU A 521 -13.40 5.19 -11.68
N GLU A 522 -13.35 4.35 -12.71
CA GLU A 522 -12.56 4.64 -13.92
C GLU A 522 -13.13 5.83 -14.70
N ALA A 523 -14.45 6.01 -14.71
CA ALA A 523 -15.11 7.15 -15.33
C ALA A 523 -14.78 8.44 -14.60
N GLN A 524 -14.85 8.45 -13.25
CA GLN A 524 -14.42 9.58 -12.42
C GLN A 524 -12.93 9.88 -12.61
N THR A 525 -12.08 8.86 -12.59
CA THR A 525 -10.62 9.03 -12.79
C THR A 525 -10.31 9.51 -14.21
N SER A 526 -11.04 9.05 -15.22
CA SER A 526 -10.92 9.53 -16.61
C SER A 526 -11.40 10.98 -16.75
N GLN A 527 -12.45 11.39 -16.03
CA GLN A 527 -12.88 12.78 -15.99
C GLN A 527 -11.81 13.68 -15.36
N ILE A 528 -11.21 13.25 -14.26
CA ILE A 528 -10.08 13.95 -13.61
C ILE A 528 -8.90 14.05 -14.59
N LEU A 529 -8.51 12.93 -15.21
CA LEU A 529 -7.45 12.91 -16.21
C LEU A 529 -7.69 13.88 -17.36
N ASN A 530 -8.88 13.84 -17.96
CA ASN A 530 -9.24 14.72 -19.06
C ASN A 530 -9.21 16.20 -18.62
N ALA A 531 -9.65 16.52 -17.41
CA ALA A 531 -9.64 17.89 -16.90
C ALA A 531 -8.22 18.43 -16.71
N PHE A 532 -7.32 17.65 -16.11
CA PHE A 532 -5.92 18.05 -15.92
C PHE A 532 -5.09 17.99 -17.21
N ASP A 533 -5.42 17.10 -18.15
CA ASP A 533 -4.83 17.09 -19.50
C ASP A 533 -5.27 18.34 -20.28
N ASN A 534 -6.54 18.76 -20.19
CA ASN A 534 -7.02 20.01 -20.80
C ASN A 534 -6.33 21.24 -20.20
N TYR A 535 -6.18 21.28 -18.87
CA TYR A 535 -5.44 22.35 -18.19
C TYR A 535 -3.98 22.41 -18.67
N LYS A 536 -3.33 21.26 -18.84
CA LYS A 536 -1.96 21.16 -19.39
C LYS A 536 -1.89 21.63 -20.86
N LEU A 537 -2.92 21.39 -21.65
CA LEU A 537 -2.97 21.85 -23.05
C LEU A 537 -3.17 23.36 -23.16
N GLN A 538 -3.82 23.99 -22.19
CA GLN A 538 -4.06 25.43 -22.17
C GLN A 538 -2.84 26.24 -21.71
N SER A 539 -1.94 25.65 -20.94
CA SER A 539 -0.78 26.35 -20.36
C SER A 539 0.56 25.67 -20.69
N GLU A 540 1.43 26.33 -21.46
CA GLU A 540 2.74 25.78 -21.85
C GLU A 540 3.72 25.61 -20.66
N SER A 541 3.52 26.34 -19.56
CA SER A 541 4.39 26.35 -18.37
C SER A 541 3.87 25.51 -17.21
N VAL A 542 2.90 24.62 -17.48
CA VAL A 542 2.28 23.74 -16.46
C VAL A 542 2.57 22.29 -16.81
N ASN A 543 2.91 21.51 -15.79
CA ASN A 543 2.88 20.06 -15.86
C ASN A 543 1.89 19.51 -14.85
N ALA A 544 1.00 18.62 -15.27
CA ALA A 544 0.04 17.95 -14.41
C ALA A 544 0.22 16.43 -14.47
N GLN A 545 0.17 15.78 -13.31
CA GLN A 545 0.18 14.33 -13.17
C GLN A 545 -0.94 13.90 -12.23
N VAL A 546 -1.83 13.03 -12.70
CA VAL A 546 -2.90 12.45 -11.88
C VAL A 546 -2.42 11.14 -11.23
N LEU A 547 -2.62 11.05 -9.92
CA LEU A 547 -2.30 9.93 -9.05
C LEU A 547 -3.59 9.47 -8.38
N THR A 548 -3.78 8.16 -8.23
CA THR A 548 -4.91 7.60 -7.48
C THR A 548 -4.36 6.89 -6.26
N ALA A 549 -4.87 7.19 -5.07
CA ALA A 549 -4.54 6.50 -3.82
C ALA A 549 -5.83 5.97 -3.18
N SER A 550 -5.85 4.66 -2.89
CA SER A 550 -6.96 4.03 -2.19
C SER A 550 -6.58 3.69 -0.75
N SER A 551 -7.26 4.31 0.22
CA SER A 551 -6.95 4.21 1.64
C SER A 551 -8.20 4.37 2.50
N ALA A 552 -8.18 3.84 3.72
CA ALA A 552 -9.24 4.13 4.71
C ALA A 552 -9.08 5.57 5.22
N TYR A 553 -10.20 6.25 5.52
CA TYR A 553 -10.18 7.64 6.03
C TYR A 553 -9.26 7.83 7.24
N ALA A 554 -9.17 6.83 8.13
CA ALA A 554 -8.34 6.87 9.33
C ALA A 554 -6.82 6.92 9.08
N THR A 555 -6.35 6.61 7.86
CA THR A 555 -4.93 6.61 7.50
C THR A 555 -4.65 7.40 6.21
N MET A 556 -5.65 8.11 5.70
CA MET A 556 -5.57 8.80 4.42
C MET A 556 -4.65 10.02 4.48
N ASP A 557 -4.56 10.66 5.65
CA ASP A 557 -3.63 11.73 5.98
C ASP A 557 -2.17 11.28 5.85
N GLU A 558 -1.82 10.10 6.36
CA GLU A 558 -0.47 9.54 6.25
C GLU A 558 -0.03 9.39 4.79
N ASP A 559 -0.96 8.99 3.93
CA ASP A 559 -0.69 8.77 2.51
C ASP A 559 -0.57 10.11 1.77
N ILE A 560 -1.43 11.09 2.05
CA ILE A 560 -1.31 12.48 1.54
C ILE A 560 0.06 13.06 1.93
N CYS A 561 0.43 12.99 3.22
CA CYS A 561 1.70 13.52 3.72
C CYS A 561 2.91 12.76 3.16
N SER A 562 2.81 11.44 3.00
CA SER A 562 3.86 10.61 2.39
C SER A 562 4.08 10.97 0.92
N ILE A 563 3.01 11.15 0.15
CA ILE A 563 3.07 11.53 -1.27
C ILE A 563 3.58 12.97 -1.41
N ALA A 564 3.13 13.91 -0.58
CA ALA A 564 3.64 15.27 -0.54
C ALA A 564 5.16 15.29 -0.31
N LYS A 565 5.64 14.45 0.61
CA LYS A 565 7.06 14.29 0.91
C LYS A 565 7.84 13.63 -0.23
N ASP A 566 7.28 12.62 -0.88
CA ASP A 566 7.87 11.95 -2.07
C ASP A 566 8.03 12.93 -3.24
N LYS A 567 6.96 13.68 -3.54
CA LYS A 567 6.92 14.64 -4.64
C LYS A 567 7.60 15.98 -4.33
N ARG A 568 8.02 16.19 -3.08
CA ARG A 568 8.57 17.47 -2.58
C ARG A 568 7.61 18.62 -2.86
N ALA A 569 6.34 18.43 -2.57
CA ALA A 569 5.34 19.48 -2.70
C ALA A 569 5.71 20.64 -1.76
N ALA A 570 5.60 21.87 -2.25
CA ALA A 570 5.73 23.09 -1.44
C ALA A 570 4.38 23.52 -0.87
N PHE A 571 3.28 23.06 -1.47
CA PHE A 571 1.92 23.41 -1.09
C PHE A 571 0.97 22.22 -1.29
N ILE A 572 0.13 21.94 -0.30
CA ILE A 572 -0.96 20.95 -0.38
C ILE A 572 -2.29 21.69 -0.42
N ILE A 573 -3.13 21.39 -1.41
CA ILE A 573 -4.49 21.93 -1.50
C ILE A 573 -5.47 20.84 -1.07
N LEU A 574 -6.27 21.14 -0.06
CA LEU A 574 -7.34 20.30 0.46
C LEU A 574 -8.70 20.96 0.15
N PRO A 575 -9.66 20.26 -0.44
CA PRO A 575 -11.02 20.78 -0.53
C PRO A 575 -11.70 20.77 0.83
N PHE A 576 -12.62 21.71 1.04
CA PHE A 576 -13.43 21.77 2.25
C PHE A 576 -14.45 20.63 2.33
N HIS A 577 -14.75 20.19 3.55
CA HIS A 577 -15.62 19.04 3.80
C HIS A 577 -17.11 19.36 3.61
N LYS A 578 -17.48 20.65 3.63
CA LYS A 578 -18.84 21.14 3.33
C LYS A 578 -18.94 21.74 1.93
N GLN A 579 -20.15 21.71 1.38
CA GLN A 579 -20.53 22.31 0.11
C GLN A 579 -21.73 23.24 0.28
N GLN A 580 -21.75 24.32 -0.48
CA GLN A 580 -22.87 25.24 -0.48
C GLN A 580 -24.06 24.65 -1.24
N THR A 581 -25.21 24.64 -0.59
CA THR A 581 -26.50 24.28 -1.19
C THR A 581 -27.06 25.44 -2.01
N PRO A 582 -28.02 25.20 -2.93
CA PRO A 582 -28.70 26.27 -3.65
C PRO A 582 -29.40 27.31 -2.76
N ASN A 583 -29.67 26.96 -1.50
CA ASN A 583 -30.29 27.84 -0.51
C ASN A 583 -29.27 28.74 0.21
N GLY A 584 -27.97 28.59 -0.09
CA GLY A 584 -26.90 29.38 0.52
C GLY A 584 -26.24 28.72 1.74
N ASP A 585 -26.88 27.72 2.34
CA ASP A 585 -26.37 26.97 3.50
C ASP A 585 -25.25 25.98 3.13
N MET A 586 -24.32 25.73 4.05
CA MET A 586 -23.22 24.78 3.87
C MET A 586 -23.57 23.39 4.45
N GLU A 587 -23.65 22.36 3.60
CA GLU A 587 -23.93 20.97 4.00
C GLU A 587 -22.67 20.08 3.96
N ASP A 588 -22.56 19.16 4.92
CA ASP A 588 -21.48 18.17 4.98
C ASP A 588 -21.60 17.14 3.85
N ILE A 589 -20.56 17.01 3.02
CA ILE A 589 -20.49 15.94 2.02
C ILE A 589 -20.16 14.62 2.71
N ASN A 590 -19.13 14.65 3.56
CA ASN A 590 -18.71 13.53 4.38
C ASN A 590 -17.95 14.07 5.61
N PRO A 591 -18.47 13.86 6.83
CA PRO A 591 -17.84 14.37 8.05
C PRO A 591 -16.45 13.76 8.32
N LEU A 592 -16.13 12.60 7.74
CA LEU A 592 -14.82 11.97 7.89
C LEU A 592 -13.69 12.75 7.18
N ILE A 593 -14.02 13.57 6.17
CA ILE A 593 -13.03 14.41 5.47
C ILE A 593 -12.48 15.48 6.41
N ARG A 594 -13.29 16.00 7.35
CA ARG A 594 -12.82 16.95 8.36
C ARG A 594 -11.66 16.37 9.19
N ASN A 595 -11.80 15.14 9.66
CA ASN A 595 -10.73 14.46 10.41
C ASN A 595 -9.45 14.31 9.57
N VAL A 596 -9.57 14.04 8.27
CA VAL A 596 -8.43 13.97 7.35
C VAL A 596 -7.79 15.35 7.21
N ASN A 597 -8.58 16.41 7.00
CA ASN A 597 -8.05 17.77 6.85
C ASN A 597 -7.31 18.25 8.10
N GLU A 598 -7.88 18.02 9.29
CA GLU A 598 -7.25 18.33 10.58
C GLU A 598 -5.93 17.55 10.76
N SER A 599 -5.93 16.26 10.45
CA SER A 599 -4.74 15.40 10.57
C SER A 599 -3.64 15.78 9.57
N VAL A 600 -4.00 16.12 8.33
CA VAL A 600 -3.05 16.62 7.32
C VAL A 600 -2.47 17.96 7.77
N MET A 601 -3.26 18.91 8.25
CA MET A 601 -2.76 20.19 8.75
C MET A 601 -1.84 20.05 9.97
N ALA A 602 -2.02 19.01 10.79
CA ALA A 602 -1.14 18.74 11.92
C ALA A 602 0.20 18.12 11.48
N ASN A 603 0.20 17.26 10.46
CA ASN A 603 1.33 16.40 10.09
C ASN A 603 2.02 16.75 8.76
N ALA A 604 1.51 17.73 8.01
CA ALA A 604 1.97 18.04 6.66
C ALA A 604 3.47 18.42 6.61
N PRO A 605 4.20 17.95 5.59
CA PRO A 605 5.62 18.27 5.41
C PRO A 605 5.85 19.64 4.72
N CYS A 606 4.80 20.39 4.42
CA CYS A 606 4.80 21.68 3.73
C CYS A 606 3.51 22.46 4.03
N SER A 607 3.41 23.69 3.53
CA SER A 607 2.24 24.56 3.77
C SER A 607 0.97 23.95 3.18
N VAL A 608 -0.16 24.18 3.84
CA VAL A 608 -1.45 23.57 3.51
C VAL A 608 -2.47 24.68 3.26
N GLY A 609 -3.29 24.53 2.21
CA GLY A 609 -4.40 25.41 1.92
C GLY A 609 -5.71 24.63 1.92
N ILE A 610 -6.73 25.10 2.64
CA ILE A 610 -8.10 24.60 2.53
C ILE A 610 -8.84 25.50 1.55
N LEU A 611 -9.34 24.91 0.46
CA LEU A 611 -10.08 25.58 -0.59
C LEU A 611 -11.58 25.39 -0.38
N ILE A 612 -12.28 26.51 -0.23
CA ILE A 612 -13.73 26.59 -0.09
C ILE A 612 -14.30 27.24 -1.35
N ALA A 613 -15.35 26.64 -1.92
CA ALA A 613 -16.07 27.19 -3.06
C ALA A 613 -17.47 27.64 -2.62
N ARG A 614 -17.78 28.95 -2.74
CA ARG A 614 -19.15 29.47 -2.63
C ARG A 614 -19.67 29.85 -4.02
N GLY A 615 -20.62 29.08 -4.52
CA GLY A 615 -21.30 29.28 -5.80
C GLY A 615 -20.49 28.95 -7.08
N LEU A 616 -21.18 28.97 -8.24
CA LEU A 616 -20.55 28.95 -9.57
C LEU A 616 -20.21 30.38 -9.98
N SER A 617 -18.99 30.84 -9.69
CA SER A 617 -18.49 32.04 -10.37
C SER A 617 -18.13 31.65 -11.82
N ASN A 618 -18.95 32.10 -12.78
CA ASN A 618 -18.62 32.03 -14.20
C ASN A 618 -17.46 32.99 -14.48
N LEU A 619 -16.24 32.52 -14.27
CA LEU A 619 -15.00 33.26 -14.47
C LEU A 619 -14.56 33.38 -15.94
N GLU A 620 -15.47 33.14 -16.89
CA GLU A 620 -15.09 33.00 -18.31
C GLU A 620 -14.71 34.32 -19.00
N ASN A 621 -14.84 35.52 -18.41
CA ASN A 621 -14.58 36.78 -19.15
C ASN A 621 -14.27 38.07 -18.35
N HIS A 622 -13.96 38.03 -17.05
CA HIS A 622 -13.70 39.25 -16.27
C HIS A 622 -12.34 39.21 -15.54
N ALA A 623 -11.71 40.38 -15.38
CA ALA A 623 -10.53 40.56 -14.56
C ALA A 623 -10.79 40.03 -13.14
N ARG A 624 -9.90 39.16 -12.66
CA ARG A 624 -10.06 38.42 -11.41
C ARG A 624 -9.66 39.32 -10.25
N LYS A 625 -10.61 39.67 -9.38
CA LYS A 625 -10.35 40.46 -8.17
C LYS A 625 -10.09 39.56 -6.98
N ILE A 626 -8.91 39.68 -6.38
CA ILE A 626 -8.48 38.93 -5.20
C ILE A 626 -8.36 39.88 -4.02
N ALA A 627 -8.95 39.51 -2.88
CA ALA A 627 -8.76 40.17 -1.60
C ALA A 627 -7.89 39.29 -0.69
N MET A 628 -6.84 39.87 -0.11
CA MET A 628 -6.02 39.22 0.91
C MET A 628 -6.17 40.00 2.22
N LEU A 629 -6.65 39.31 3.26
CA LEU A 629 -6.86 39.90 4.59
C LEU A 629 -5.67 39.54 5.48
N PHE A 630 -5.00 40.55 6.03
CA PHE A 630 -3.79 40.41 6.83
C PHE A 630 -4.05 40.90 8.27
N PHE A 631 -4.14 39.98 9.22
CA PHE A 631 -4.31 40.22 10.66
C PHE A 631 -2.99 40.08 11.43
N GLY A 632 -1.99 39.41 10.85
CA GLY A 632 -0.65 39.23 11.41
C GLY A 632 -0.33 37.77 11.71
N GLY A 633 0.97 37.42 11.67
CA GLY A 633 1.46 36.09 11.98
C GLY A 633 1.96 35.26 10.79
N PRO A 634 2.47 34.04 11.05
CA PRO A 634 3.11 33.18 10.04
C PRO A 634 2.18 32.73 8.91
N ASP A 635 0.93 32.40 9.25
CA ASP A 635 -0.06 31.94 8.28
C ASP A 635 -0.45 33.05 7.29
N ASP A 636 -0.61 34.29 7.76
CA ASP A 636 -0.91 35.46 6.92
C ASP A 636 0.27 35.85 6.04
N ARG A 637 1.51 35.71 6.53
CA ARG A 637 2.72 35.90 5.72
C ARG A 637 2.80 34.91 4.57
N GLU A 638 2.44 33.66 4.83
CA GLU A 638 2.39 32.61 3.81
C GLU A 638 1.26 32.84 2.80
N ALA A 639 0.08 33.24 3.29
CA ALA A 639 -1.06 33.66 2.47
C ALA A 639 -0.71 34.83 1.54
N LEU A 640 -0.03 35.86 2.07
CA LEU A 640 0.42 37.02 1.32
C LEU A 640 1.44 36.64 0.25
N ALA A 641 2.38 35.74 0.56
CA ALA A 641 3.35 35.26 -0.42
C ALA A 641 2.68 34.55 -1.61
N TYR A 642 1.61 33.78 -1.35
CA TYR A 642 0.86 33.14 -2.42
C TYR A 642 -0.02 34.13 -3.20
N ALA A 643 -0.71 35.04 -2.52
CA ALA A 643 -1.51 36.09 -3.14
C ALA A 643 -0.67 37.02 -4.03
N TRP A 644 0.52 37.40 -3.56
CA TRP A 644 1.46 38.21 -4.32
C TRP A 644 1.92 37.49 -5.60
N ARG A 645 2.16 36.17 -5.55
CA ARG A 645 2.44 35.38 -6.75
C ARG A 645 1.28 35.42 -7.76
N MET A 646 0.04 35.39 -7.30
CA MET A 646 -1.14 35.46 -8.18
C MET A 646 -1.29 36.82 -8.87
N ALA A 647 -0.88 37.90 -8.21
CA ALA A 647 -0.96 39.26 -8.74
C ALA A 647 -0.05 39.49 -9.97
N GLU A 648 0.97 38.66 -10.15
CA GLU A 648 1.82 38.71 -11.36
C GLU A 648 1.09 38.24 -12.64
N HIS A 649 -0.11 37.67 -12.52
CA HIS A 649 -0.93 37.29 -13.67
C HIS A 649 -1.63 38.51 -14.27
N PRO A 650 -1.60 38.72 -15.60
CA PRO A 650 -2.04 39.96 -16.25
C PRO A 650 -3.52 40.30 -16.06
N ASP A 651 -4.38 39.29 -15.86
CA ASP A 651 -5.82 39.47 -15.66
C ASP A 651 -6.23 39.47 -14.17
N THR A 652 -5.27 39.62 -13.25
CA THR A 652 -5.53 39.59 -11.81
C THR A 652 -5.32 40.97 -11.20
N SER A 653 -6.21 41.36 -10.29
CA SER A 653 -6.03 42.53 -9.43
C SER A 653 -6.07 42.09 -7.96
N LEU A 654 -5.10 42.54 -7.16
CA LEU A 654 -4.94 42.14 -5.77
C LEU A 654 -5.20 43.33 -4.85
N THR A 655 -6.12 43.19 -3.90
CA THR A 655 -6.29 44.13 -2.79
C THR A 655 -5.78 43.48 -1.50
N VAL A 656 -4.77 44.06 -0.87
CA VAL A 656 -4.28 43.65 0.44
C VAL A 656 -4.82 44.61 1.49
N VAL A 657 -5.55 44.07 2.47
CA VAL A 657 -6.13 44.83 3.58
C VAL A 657 -5.44 44.39 4.86
N ARG A 658 -4.67 45.30 5.46
CA ARG A 658 -4.02 45.07 6.77
C ARG A 658 -4.92 45.59 7.88
N PHE A 659 -5.32 44.70 8.78
CA PHE A 659 -6.08 45.02 9.99
C PHE A 659 -5.11 45.28 11.15
N ILE A 660 -5.26 46.43 11.80
CA ILE A 660 -4.40 46.88 12.88
C ILE A 660 -5.29 47.19 14.10
N PRO A 661 -5.01 46.64 15.28
CA PRO A 661 -5.77 46.96 16.48
C PRO A 661 -5.53 48.40 16.96
N GLY A 662 -6.57 49.02 17.53
CA GLY A 662 -6.56 50.38 18.09
C GLY A 662 -5.60 50.52 19.29
N GLN A 663 -5.03 51.70 19.48
CA GLN A 663 -3.98 51.96 20.49
C GLN A 663 -4.50 52.05 21.93
N GLU A 664 -5.80 52.17 22.18
CA GLU A 664 -6.35 52.35 23.55
C GLU A 664 -6.42 51.03 24.34
N GLU A 665 -6.45 49.86 23.67
CA GLU A 665 -6.55 48.55 24.32
C GLU A 665 -5.29 47.68 24.23
N ALA A 666 -4.24 48.15 23.54
CA ALA A 666 -2.92 47.50 23.65
C ALA A 666 -2.36 47.58 25.08
N GLU A 667 -2.86 48.53 25.88
CA GLU A 667 -2.57 48.67 27.32
C GLU A 667 -3.63 47.96 28.20
N GLU A 668 -4.91 47.84 27.79
CA GLU A 668 -5.96 47.16 28.57
C GLU A 668 -6.00 45.63 28.39
N ALA A 669 -5.61 45.10 27.23
CA ALA A 669 -5.40 43.66 27.02
C ALA A 669 -4.24 43.09 27.87
N ALA A 670 -3.42 43.95 28.48
CA ALA A 670 -2.39 43.57 29.44
C ALA A 670 -2.90 43.50 30.90
N GLU A 671 -4.11 43.97 31.21
CA GLU A 671 -4.61 44.08 32.59
C GLU A 671 -5.75 43.11 32.95
N TRP A 672 -6.33 42.36 32.01
CA TRP A 672 -7.38 41.35 32.30
C TRP A 672 -6.84 39.93 32.30
N ASP A 673 -6.09 39.58 33.34
CA ASP A 673 -5.70 38.21 33.67
C ASP A 673 -6.20 37.90 35.09
N ASP A 674 -7.45 37.45 35.25
CA ASP A 674 -7.98 36.97 36.54
C ASP A 674 -7.51 35.51 36.74
N PRO A 675 -6.81 35.17 37.84
CA PRO A 675 -5.95 33.99 37.89
C PRO A 675 -6.68 32.77 38.46
N LEU A 676 -7.27 31.92 37.61
CA LEU A 676 -7.65 30.57 38.04
C LEU A 676 -7.40 29.50 36.94
N ASP A 677 -6.45 28.63 37.28
CA ASP A 677 -6.12 27.32 36.70
C ASP A 677 -5.71 27.27 35.22
N PHE A 678 -4.39 27.30 34.95
CA PHE A 678 -3.64 26.24 34.26
C PHE A 678 -2.12 26.55 34.25
N ALA A 679 -1.33 25.69 34.92
CA ALA A 679 0.11 25.48 34.79
C ALA A 679 1.07 26.70 34.62
N GLU A 680 1.69 27.11 35.72
CA GLU A 680 2.81 28.06 35.81
C GLU A 680 4.01 27.69 34.89
N ARG A 681 4.15 28.37 33.74
CA ARG A 681 5.43 28.71 33.05
C ARG A 681 5.30 29.60 31.81
N ASP A 682 4.10 29.94 31.34
CA ASP A 682 3.89 30.45 29.97
C ASP A 682 3.90 31.99 29.77
N GLN A 683 3.80 32.82 30.80
CA GLN A 683 3.60 34.28 30.63
C GLN A 683 4.81 35.04 30.03
N VAL A 684 6.06 34.65 30.33
CA VAL A 684 7.26 35.40 29.85
C VAL A 684 7.60 35.07 28.39
N THR A 685 7.13 33.95 27.85
CA THR A 685 7.48 33.47 26.51
C THR A 685 6.56 34.02 25.42
N PHE A 686 5.29 34.28 25.74
CA PHE A 686 4.28 34.78 24.79
C PHE A 686 4.57 36.22 24.33
N GLU A 687 5.01 37.10 25.22
CA GLU A 687 5.31 38.51 24.87
C GLU A 687 6.49 38.65 23.90
N ILE A 688 7.51 37.80 24.03
CA ILE A 688 8.72 37.83 23.19
C ILE A 688 8.39 37.39 21.75
N ASP A 689 7.49 36.41 21.60
CA ASP A 689 7.12 35.84 20.31
C ASP A 689 6.20 36.79 19.51
N SER A 690 5.30 37.51 20.19
CA SER A 690 4.43 38.53 19.58
C SER A 690 5.24 39.68 18.95
N GLN A 691 6.26 40.19 19.66
CA GLN A 691 7.10 41.27 19.12
C GLN A 691 7.98 40.80 17.94
N SER A 692 8.53 39.59 18.01
CA SER A 692 9.34 39.04 16.91
C SER A 692 8.51 38.83 15.64
N ASN A 693 7.29 38.31 15.79
CA ASN A 693 6.39 38.13 14.65
C ASN A 693 5.94 39.46 14.04
N LYS A 694 5.62 40.47 14.86
CA LYS A 694 5.31 41.83 14.35
C LYS A 694 6.43 42.42 13.49
N LEU A 695 7.69 42.25 13.90
CA LEU A 695 8.85 42.71 13.11
C LEU A 695 8.95 42.00 11.76
N LEU A 696 8.71 40.68 11.72
CA LEU A 696 8.73 39.90 10.49
C LEU A 696 7.55 40.24 9.56
N ASP A 697 6.38 40.53 10.13
CA ASP A 697 5.20 40.98 9.41
C ASP A 697 5.46 42.35 8.76
N ASP A 698 6.02 43.30 9.52
CA ASP A 698 6.38 44.62 9.01
C ASP A 698 7.47 44.56 7.93
N ASP A 699 8.47 43.70 8.07
CA ASP A 699 9.51 43.51 7.04
C ASP A 699 8.92 42.99 5.72
N LEU A 700 8.05 41.96 5.79
CA LEU A 700 7.40 41.42 4.60
C LEU A 700 6.48 42.44 3.92
N LEU A 701 5.67 43.15 4.71
CA LEU A 701 4.75 44.16 4.21
C LEU A 701 5.48 45.37 3.62
N ASN A 702 6.58 45.81 4.24
CA ASN A 702 7.41 46.88 3.69
C ASN A 702 8.04 46.46 2.36
N LYS A 703 8.55 45.23 2.27
CA LYS A 703 9.06 44.67 1.02
C LYS A 703 7.98 44.61 -0.07
N PHE A 704 6.77 44.17 0.29
CA PHE A 704 5.61 44.15 -0.60
C PHE A 704 5.21 45.54 -1.09
N LYS A 705 5.15 46.54 -0.20
CA LYS A 705 4.88 47.93 -0.58
C LYS A 705 5.92 48.42 -1.58
N ILE A 706 7.21 48.28 -1.28
CA ILE A 706 8.30 48.80 -2.11
C ILE A 706 8.28 48.20 -3.52
N SER A 707 8.01 46.90 -3.66
CA SER A 707 7.96 46.21 -4.95
C SER A 707 6.72 46.55 -5.78
N THR A 708 5.62 46.99 -5.16
CA THR A 708 4.31 47.16 -5.81
C THR A 708 3.88 48.62 -6.01
N ILE A 709 4.68 49.61 -5.56
CA ILE A 709 4.37 51.06 -5.68
C ILE A 709 3.93 51.51 -7.09
N ASN A 710 4.46 50.89 -8.15
CA ASN A 710 4.18 51.28 -9.53
C ASN A 710 3.15 50.36 -10.24
N ASP A 711 2.58 49.39 -9.54
CA ASP A 711 1.65 48.43 -10.13
C ASP A 711 0.19 48.85 -9.86
N SER A 712 -0.51 49.28 -10.91
CA SER A 712 -1.92 49.69 -10.81
C SER A 712 -2.88 48.52 -10.56
N SER A 713 -2.42 47.27 -10.71
CA SER A 713 -3.23 46.07 -10.44
C SER A 713 -3.26 45.71 -8.95
N ILE A 714 -2.40 46.32 -8.13
CA ILE A 714 -2.25 46.01 -6.70
C ILE A 714 -2.67 47.22 -5.86
N MET A 715 -3.61 47.00 -4.96
CA MET A 715 -4.10 47.98 -3.99
C MET A 715 -3.71 47.54 -2.58
N TYR A 716 -3.18 48.47 -1.78
CA TYR A 716 -2.86 48.22 -0.38
C TYR A 716 -3.61 49.21 0.51
N SER A 717 -4.29 48.72 1.54
CA SER A 717 -5.02 49.52 2.51
C SER A 717 -4.76 49.06 3.94
N GLU A 718 -4.79 50.00 4.89
CA GLU A 718 -4.69 49.75 6.32
C GLU A 718 -5.97 50.19 7.01
N LEU A 719 -6.61 49.28 7.74
CA LEU A 719 -7.79 49.54 8.55
C LEU A 719 -7.40 49.44 10.02
N ARG A 720 -7.66 50.51 10.77
CA ARG A 720 -7.48 50.54 12.22
C ARG A 720 -8.83 50.37 12.86
N LEU A 721 -9.00 49.28 13.60
CA LEU A 721 -10.27 48.91 14.21
C LEU A 721 -10.07 48.73 15.70
N THR A 722 -11.11 49.00 16.46
CA THR A 722 -11.09 48.88 17.93
C THR A 722 -11.50 47.48 18.33
N ASP A 723 -12.65 47.02 17.85
CA ASP A 723 -13.25 45.75 18.25
C ASP A 723 -13.36 44.70 17.12
N GLU A 724 -13.57 43.46 17.52
CA GLU A 724 -13.89 42.31 16.65
C GLU A 724 -15.20 42.47 15.85
N GLU A 725 -16.20 43.16 16.41
CA GLU A 725 -17.44 43.48 15.67
C GLU A 725 -17.16 44.47 14.53
N GLU A 726 -16.29 45.46 14.75
CA GLU A 726 -15.86 46.38 13.68
C GLU A 726 -15.08 45.63 12.60
N ALA A 727 -14.25 44.65 12.98
CA ALA A 727 -13.53 43.79 12.03
C ALA A 727 -14.48 42.94 11.18
N ALA A 728 -15.48 42.30 11.79
CA ALA A 728 -16.48 41.54 11.05
C ALA A 728 -17.30 42.43 10.11
N ASN A 729 -17.72 43.62 10.57
CA ASN A 729 -18.47 44.57 9.75
C ASN A 729 -17.64 45.12 8.59
N ALA A 730 -16.37 45.44 8.80
CA ALA A 730 -15.47 45.88 7.73
C ALA A 730 -15.31 44.81 6.63
N ILE A 731 -15.20 43.54 7.00
CA ILE A 731 -15.16 42.42 6.02
C ILE A 731 -16.49 42.31 5.26
N LYS A 732 -17.62 42.48 5.94
CA LYS A 732 -18.95 42.46 5.28
C LYS A 732 -19.14 43.62 4.31
N GLU A 733 -18.64 44.82 4.62
CA GLU A 733 -18.70 45.97 3.70
C GLU A 733 -17.94 45.71 2.39
N MET A 734 -16.85 44.92 2.44
CA MET A 734 -16.09 44.52 1.26
C MET A 734 -16.86 43.58 0.31
N ASP A 735 -17.97 42.96 0.74
CA ASP A 735 -18.81 42.12 -0.13
C ASP A 735 -19.36 42.93 -1.33
N GLY A 736 -19.59 44.23 -1.15
CA GLY A 736 -20.07 45.15 -2.18
C GLY A 736 -19.08 45.41 -3.33
N ASP A 737 -17.78 45.13 -3.13
CA ASP A 737 -16.73 45.37 -4.12
C ASP A 737 -16.57 44.26 -5.17
N ASN A 738 -17.38 43.20 -5.05
CA ASN A 738 -17.45 42.02 -5.94
C ASN A 738 -16.08 41.33 -6.11
N TYR A 739 -15.43 40.99 -5.01
CA TYR A 739 -14.22 40.14 -5.03
C TYR A 739 -14.58 38.71 -5.43
N ASN A 740 -13.73 38.08 -6.24
CA ASN A 740 -13.96 36.70 -6.69
C ASN A 740 -13.26 35.67 -5.79
N PHE A 741 -12.21 36.10 -5.08
CA PHE A 741 -11.35 35.22 -4.32
C PHE A 741 -10.84 35.91 -3.06
N TYR A 742 -11.04 35.28 -1.90
CA TYR A 742 -10.47 35.73 -0.62
C TYR A 742 -9.35 34.79 -0.18
N ILE A 743 -8.23 35.35 0.27
CA ILE A 743 -7.10 34.59 0.81
C ILE A 743 -6.84 35.08 2.23
N VAL A 744 -6.84 34.15 3.17
CA VAL A 744 -6.65 34.43 4.60
C VAL A 744 -5.70 33.41 5.21
N GLY A 745 -4.90 33.80 6.20
CA GLY A 745 -4.22 32.83 7.04
C GLY A 745 -5.17 32.24 8.08
N LYS A 746 -4.85 31.04 8.56
CA LYS A 746 -5.63 30.37 9.60
C LYS A 746 -5.54 31.06 10.98
N GLY A 747 -4.45 31.79 11.24
CA GLY A 747 -4.26 32.55 12.49
C GLY A 747 -3.86 31.70 13.70
N ARG A 748 -3.06 30.65 13.50
CA ARG A 748 -2.74 29.70 14.58
C ARG A 748 -1.88 30.31 15.70
N GLY A 749 -2.40 30.31 16.93
CA GLY A 749 -1.61 30.59 18.16
C GLY A 749 -1.31 32.06 18.45
N LEU A 750 -1.73 32.99 17.59
CA LEU A 750 -1.74 34.43 17.91
C LEU A 750 -3.18 34.85 18.21
N ILE A 751 -3.42 35.28 19.45
CA ILE A 751 -4.67 35.91 19.85
C ILE A 751 -4.53 37.39 19.46
N SER A 752 -5.17 37.79 18.36
CA SER A 752 -5.35 39.20 18.03
C SER A 752 -6.64 39.68 18.71
N PRO A 753 -6.65 40.88 19.35
CA PRO A 753 -7.89 41.42 19.92
C PRO A 753 -9.00 41.53 18.87
N LEU A 754 -8.66 41.71 17.60
CA LEU A 754 -9.62 41.76 16.49
C LEU A 754 -10.24 40.41 16.10
N THR A 755 -9.75 39.29 16.65
CA THR A 755 -10.19 37.93 16.30
C THR A 755 -10.54 37.07 17.51
N THR A 756 -10.49 37.60 18.74
CA THR A 756 -10.56 36.81 19.97
C THR A 756 -11.96 36.24 20.18
N GLY A 757 -12.99 37.08 20.19
CA GLY A 757 -14.38 36.65 20.29
C GLY A 757 -14.87 35.93 19.03
N LEU A 758 -14.26 36.16 17.87
CA LEU A 758 -14.55 35.34 16.66
C LEU A 758 -14.03 33.90 16.78
N ALA A 759 -12.96 33.67 17.55
CA ALA A 759 -12.37 32.33 17.72
C ALA A 759 -13.20 31.43 18.66
N ASP A 760 -13.86 32.02 19.66
CA ASP A 760 -14.69 31.29 20.63
C ASP A 760 -15.98 30.71 20.03
N TRP A 761 -16.44 31.28 18.91
CA TRP A 761 -17.69 30.91 18.22
C TRP A 761 -17.45 30.20 16.88
N CYS A 762 -16.26 29.65 16.67
CA CYS A 762 -15.85 29.02 15.41
C CYS A 762 -16.44 27.60 15.25
N ASP A 763 -17.27 27.39 14.22
CA ASP A 763 -17.91 26.07 13.94
C ASP A 763 -16.91 25.08 13.32
N CYS A 764 -16.00 25.59 12.48
CA CYS A 764 -15.00 24.83 11.74
C CYS A 764 -13.58 25.31 12.11
N PRO A 765 -12.96 24.80 13.20
CA PRO A 765 -11.66 25.23 13.69
C PRO A 765 -10.53 25.00 12.68
N GLU A 766 -10.72 24.15 11.68
CA GLU A 766 -9.78 23.98 10.58
C GLU A 766 -9.59 25.25 9.72
N LEU A 767 -10.57 26.16 9.70
CA LEU A 767 -10.57 27.39 8.91
C LEU A 767 -10.02 28.61 9.67
N GLY A 768 -10.01 28.57 11.00
CA GLY A 768 -9.71 29.73 11.84
C GLY A 768 -10.86 30.77 11.85
N PRO A 769 -10.77 31.80 12.72
CA PRO A 769 -11.87 32.71 13.00
C PRO A 769 -12.35 33.48 11.75
N ILE A 770 -11.42 34.00 10.95
CA ILE A 770 -11.74 34.75 9.74
C ILE A 770 -12.21 33.84 8.60
N GLY A 771 -11.58 32.66 8.46
CA GLY A 771 -11.98 31.68 7.47
C GLY A 771 -13.40 31.17 7.70
N ASP A 772 -13.77 30.93 8.96
CA ASP A 772 -15.12 30.50 9.34
C ASP A 772 -16.15 31.61 9.11
N LEU A 773 -15.82 32.86 9.46
CA LEU A 773 -16.67 34.03 9.16
C LEU A 773 -17.00 34.13 7.67
N LEU A 774 -16.01 33.99 6.79
CA LEU A 774 -16.20 34.06 5.33
C LEU A 774 -17.03 32.90 4.74
N VAL A 775 -17.27 31.84 5.52
CA VAL A 775 -18.07 30.68 5.12
C VAL A 775 -19.51 30.78 5.61
N THR A 776 -19.82 31.73 6.49
CA THR A 776 -21.19 31.99 6.96
C THR A 776 -22.13 32.44 5.83
N SER A 777 -23.42 32.17 5.98
CA SER A 777 -24.48 32.52 5.02
C SER A 777 -24.79 34.02 4.95
N GLU A 778 -24.08 34.85 5.72
CA GLU A 778 -24.32 36.30 5.80
C GLU A 778 -23.81 37.09 4.58
N PHE A 779 -22.97 36.48 3.75
CA PHE A 779 -22.50 37.09 2.50
C PHE A 779 -23.38 36.67 1.33
N GLU A 780 -23.79 37.64 0.51
CA GLU A 780 -24.68 37.42 -0.64
C GLU A 780 -23.92 37.04 -1.92
N SER A 781 -22.64 37.44 -2.03
CA SER A 781 -21.86 37.25 -3.24
C SER A 781 -21.23 35.84 -3.35
N ALA A 782 -20.97 35.40 -4.59
CA ALA A 782 -20.36 34.10 -4.89
C ALA A 782 -18.84 34.24 -5.09
N PHE A 783 -18.06 33.88 -4.07
CA PHE A 783 -16.60 33.89 -4.09
C PHE A 783 -15.99 32.56 -3.61
N SER A 784 -14.72 32.32 -3.92
CA SER A 784 -13.98 31.21 -3.31
C SER A 784 -13.05 31.74 -2.22
N VAL A 785 -12.84 30.94 -1.18
CA VAL A 785 -11.97 31.27 -0.05
C VAL A 785 -10.83 30.28 0.01
N LEU A 786 -9.62 30.77 0.25
CA LEU A 786 -8.46 29.94 0.55
C LEU A 786 -7.92 30.29 1.93
N VAL A 787 -8.00 29.33 2.83
CA VAL A 787 -7.37 29.43 4.16
C VAL A 787 -6.01 28.76 4.09
N VAL A 788 -4.94 29.50 4.39
CA VAL A 788 -3.56 29.02 4.31
C VAL A 788 -2.98 28.80 5.71
N GLN A 789 -2.28 27.67 5.89
CA GLN A 789 -1.49 27.36 7.07
C GLN A 789 -0.03 27.15 6.66
N GLN A 790 0.88 27.89 7.30
CA GLN A 790 2.31 27.78 7.04
C GLN A 790 2.89 26.49 7.65
N TYR A 791 3.88 25.90 6.98
CA TYR A 791 4.68 24.82 7.55
C TYR A 791 5.60 25.32 8.68
N LEU A 792 5.44 24.73 9.87
CA LEU A 792 6.36 24.93 10.99
C LEU A 792 7.26 23.69 11.16
N LYS A 793 8.56 23.91 11.41
CA LYS A 793 9.46 22.81 11.76
C LYS A 793 9.16 22.35 13.19
N PRO A 794 8.85 21.07 13.45
CA PRO A 794 8.67 20.59 14.81
C PRO A 794 9.99 20.75 15.58
N SER A 795 9.96 21.44 16.72
CA SER A 795 11.11 21.60 17.60
C SER A 795 11.44 20.26 18.26
N THR A 796 12.67 19.78 18.06
CA THR A 796 13.17 18.58 18.75
C THR A 796 13.76 18.98 20.10
N SER A 797 13.04 18.74 21.20
CA SER A 797 13.63 18.80 22.54
C SER A 797 14.60 17.64 22.77
N ARG A 798 15.63 17.86 23.60
CA ARG A 798 16.67 16.86 23.93
C ARG A 798 16.17 15.60 24.65
N ASP A 799 14.93 15.59 25.13
CA ASP A 799 14.26 14.38 25.60
C ASP A 799 13.25 13.92 24.53
N GLY A 800 13.37 12.68 24.08
CA GLY A 800 12.65 12.06 22.95
C GLY A 800 11.12 11.88 23.14
N SER A 801 10.45 12.82 23.78
CA SER A 801 9.01 12.95 23.86
C SER A 801 8.54 13.96 22.82
N MET A 802 7.78 13.50 21.82
CA MET A 802 7.03 14.37 20.90
C MET A 802 5.98 15.15 21.73
N ARG A 803 6.25 16.42 22.03
CA ARG A 803 5.23 17.38 22.51
C ARG A 803 4.81 18.28 21.33
N SER A 804 3.59 18.81 21.42
CA SER A 804 3.00 19.74 20.45
C SER A 804 4.02 20.76 19.92
N ALA A 805 4.00 20.98 18.61
CA ALA A 805 4.96 21.82 17.88
C ALA A 805 5.04 23.22 18.48
N TYR A 806 6.10 23.47 19.26
CA TYR A 806 6.42 24.77 19.83
C TYR A 806 7.42 25.49 18.91
N TYR A 807 7.15 26.76 18.61
CA TYR A 807 7.99 27.65 17.81
C TYR A 807 9.28 28.01 18.58
N ASP A 808 10.45 28.01 17.91
CA ASP A 808 11.74 28.41 18.50
C ASP A 808 12.32 29.60 17.71
N PRO A 809 12.20 30.84 18.22
CA PRO A 809 12.62 32.05 17.52
C PRO A 809 14.16 32.21 17.42
N MET A 810 14.96 31.47 18.20
CA MET A 810 16.43 31.55 18.10
C MET A 810 16.98 30.92 16.82
N SER A 811 16.29 29.92 16.25
CA SER A 811 16.71 29.29 15.00
C SER A 811 16.56 30.21 13.78
N GLU A 812 15.66 31.19 13.81
CA GLU A 812 15.37 32.06 12.67
C GLU A 812 16.33 33.26 12.59
N ARG A 813 16.77 33.79 13.74
CA ARG A 813 17.80 34.85 13.77
C ARG A 813 19.18 34.38 13.34
N GLN A 814 19.59 33.16 13.71
CA GLN A 814 20.90 32.62 13.32
C GLN A 814 21.02 32.33 11.81
N GLU A 815 19.92 32.08 11.10
CA GLU A 815 19.94 31.86 9.65
C GLU A 815 19.83 33.16 8.83
N MET A 816 19.24 34.23 9.37
CA MET A 816 19.20 35.54 8.71
C MET A 816 20.53 36.30 8.72
N GLU A 817 21.43 36.03 9.68
CA GLU A 817 22.74 36.70 9.80
C GLU A 817 23.85 36.09 8.93
N PHE A 818 23.61 35.00 8.19
CA PHE A 818 24.64 34.36 7.38
C PHE A 818 24.78 35.04 6.00
N LYS A 819 25.78 35.92 5.86
CA LYS A 819 26.24 36.47 4.58
C LYS A 819 26.54 35.35 3.56
N PRO A 820 26.33 35.58 2.25
CA PRO A 820 26.59 34.57 1.24
C PRO A 820 28.10 34.40 1.06
N SER A 821 28.65 33.28 1.52
CA SER A 821 29.98 32.85 1.15
C SER A 821 29.89 31.66 0.18
N ASP A 822 30.44 31.90 -1.00
CA ASP A 822 30.94 31.00 -2.01
C ASP A 822 29.97 30.15 -2.84
N SER A 823 30.14 30.38 -4.14
CA SER A 823 29.58 29.73 -5.30
C SER A 823 29.83 28.23 -5.35
N GLU A 824 28.75 27.45 -5.38
CA GLU A 824 28.74 26.16 -6.09
C GLU A 824 27.71 26.28 -7.22
N SER A 825 28.23 26.54 -8.42
CA SER A 825 27.49 26.46 -9.66
C SER A 825 27.23 24.98 -9.98
N GLU A 826 26.10 24.45 -9.51
CA GLU A 826 25.54 23.22 -10.10
C GLU A 826 24.89 23.59 -11.43
N THR A 827 25.65 23.44 -12.51
CA THR A 827 25.13 23.41 -13.88
C THR A 827 24.14 22.26 -14.03
N PHE A 828 22.85 22.60 -14.06
CA PHE A 828 21.78 21.72 -14.49
C PHE A 828 21.84 21.57 -16.02
N GLU A 829 22.16 20.36 -16.50
CA GLU A 829 21.86 20.00 -17.89
C GLU A 829 20.34 19.86 -18.06
N PRO A 830 19.74 20.52 -19.07
CA PRO A 830 18.32 20.37 -19.35
C PRO A 830 18.05 18.97 -19.93
N PHE A 831 17.04 18.29 -19.40
CA PHE A 831 16.49 17.05 -19.95
C PHE A 831 16.03 17.26 -21.40
N ALA A 832 16.89 16.89 -22.35
CA ALA A 832 16.57 16.83 -23.77
C ALA A 832 16.88 15.43 -24.32
N SER A 833 15.86 14.56 -24.43
CA SER A 833 15.83 13.50 -25.45
C SER A 833 14.44 12.88 -25.63
N PHE A 834 13.44 13.68 -26.02
CA PHE A 834 12.32 13.15 -26.81
C PHE A 834 12.67 13.29 -28.29
N ARG A 835 13.12 12.19 -28.89
CA ARG A 835 13.48 12.10 -30.31
C ARG A 835 12.19 12.20 -31.15
N ARG A 836 11.93 13.37 -31.74
CA ARG A 836 11.01 13.53 -32.87
C ARG A 836 11.46 12.60 -33.99
N ARG A 837 10.58 11.67 -34.40
CA ARG A 837 10.67 11.02 -35.71
C ARG A 837 10.10 12.00 -36.72
N ASP A 838 10.98 12.68 -37.44
CA ASP A 838 10.59 13.42 -38.64
C ASP A 838 10.27 12.44 -39.77
N HIS A 839 9.10 12.67 -40.36
CA HIS A 839 8.67 12.13 -41.64
C HIS A 839 9.64 12.57 -42.75
N SER A 840 10.03 11.64 -43.62
CA SER A 840 10.47 11.97 -44.98
C SER A 840 9.94 10.93 -45.98
N PRO A 841 9.71 11.33 -47.24
CA PRO A 841 8.66 10.77 -48.08
C PRO A 841 9.13 9.58 -48.93
N LEU A 842 8.16 8.73 -49.29
CA LEU A 842 8.29 7.72 -50.34
C LEU A 842 8.67 8.37 -51.67
N ASN A 843 9.72 7.84 -52.32
CA ASN A 843 9.93 7.95 -53.76
C ASN A 843 10.42 6.62 -54.33
N ILE A 844 9.47 5.91 -54.95
CA ILE A 844 9.52 5.15 -56.20
C ILE A 844 10.90 4.64 -56.67
N ARG A 845 11.12 3.33 -56.56
CA ARG A 845 11.34 2.44 -57.72
C ARG A 845 11.17 0.97 -57.35
#